data_AF-A0A2V5NYP0-F1
#
_entry.id   AF-A0A2V5NYP0-F1
#
_cell.length_a   1.000
_cell.length_b   1.000
_cell.length_c   1.000
_cell.angle_alpha   90.00
_cell.angle_beta   90.00
_cell.angle_gamma   90.00
#
_symmetry.space_group_name_H-M   'P 1'
#
loop_
_entity.id
_entity.type
_entity.pdbx_description
1 polymer ?
#
loop_
_entity_poly.entity_id
_entity_poly.type
_entity_poly.pdbx_seq_one_letter_code
_entity_poly.pdbx_strand_id
1 'polypeptide(L)'
;MNNFTPRAQQVLALARKEADRFNHNYVGTEHLLLGLIKLGQGVAVNVLQKMGLDLETVRMEVEKQVGSGPETKIVGNVPYTPRVKKVLALAGKEAKALNHSYVGTEHILLGLLREGEGVAARVLKSLELDIERTRNEILKELDPNFTPSESEQEGGEPAKKDIKTPALRAFGRDLTELARKGELDPVIGRHNEIERVIQVLCRRTKNNPVLIGEAGVGKTAIAEGLAQEISNGNVPELLSDRRVITLDLALMVAGTKYRGQFEERIKAVMDEIRRSKNVILFIDELHTIVGAGSAEGAMDASNIIKPALSRGELQCVGATTMNEYRKYIEKDAALERRFQTIKVDAPTVDEAIQILKGLRPKYEAHHKAKLTDEALETAVRFSDRYITGRFLPDKAIDVMDEAGARARINAMTRPPDVKDIEKEIEEIRLEKEGAIKAQDFEKAAALRDKEKQTKENLDAILNKWREEREEKEVVVTADDMMHIISKVTGVPLQRMEQEETQKLLMMESEMKQRVIGQDEAVTAISKALRRSRADLKDPRRPIGSFVFLGPTGVGKTYLARTLAEFMFGDSDALIQIDMSEYMEKFTASRLIGSPPGYVGYEEGGQLSEAVRRRPYSVVLFDEIEKAHPDVMHLLLQILEDGKITDSLGRKIDFRNTIIIMTSNVGADLLKKQTVMGFGAPMEGHDYDSMRDKILDETKRVFKP
;
A
#
# COMPACT_ATOMS: atom_id res chain seq x y z
N MET A 1 26.68 -0.97 -14.36
CA MET A 1 27.55 0.07 -13.75
C MET A 1 27.02 1.48 -14.10
N ASN A 2 25.70 1.70 -14.14
CA ASN A 2 25.12 2.90 -14.78
C ASN A 2 24.89 4.09 -13.84
N ASN A 3 25.40 4.05 -12.61
CA ASN A 3 25.18 5.11 -11.62
C ASN A 3 26.49 5.81 -11.19
N PHE A 4 27.61 5.66 -11.91
CA PHE A 4 28.86 6.36 -11.60
C PHE A 4 28.92 7.71 -12.32
N THR A 5 29.35 8.76 -11.61
CA THR A 5 29.64 10.07 -12.23
C THR A 5 30.77 9.97 -13.26
N PRO A 6 30.88 10.90 -14.23
CA PRO A 6 31.97 10.90 -15.21
C PRO A 6 33.36 10.87 -14.56
N ARG A 7 33.55 11.61 -13.46
CA ARG A 7 34.79 11.62 -12.68
C ARG A 7 35.07 10.27 -12.02
N ALA A 8 34.06 9.61 -11.45
CA ALA A 8 34.20 8.29 -10.87
C ALA A 8 34.51 7.21 -11.94
N GLN A 9 33.94 7.32 -13.14
CA GLN A 9 34.29 6.45 -14.27
C GLN A 9 35.75 6.67 -14.71
N GLN A 10 36.21 7.92 -14.70
CA GLN A 10 37.60 8.26 -15.00
C GLN A 10 38.57 7.68 -13.96
N VAL A 11 38.23 7.71 -12.67
CA VAL A 11 39.00 7.03 -11.60
C VAL A 11 39.15 5.54 -11.88
N LEU A 12 38.08 4.86 -12.29
CA LEU A 12 38.12 3.44 -12.63
C LEU A 12 38.99 3.14 -13.85
N ALA A 13 39.00 4.03 -14.84
CA ALA A 13 39.89 3.94 -15.99
C ALA A 13 41.36 4.19 -15.61
N LEU A 14 41.63 5.17 -14.75
CA LEU A 14 42.97 5.45 -14.24
C LEU A 14 43.49 4.30 -13.39
N ALA A 15 42.65 3.66 -12.57
CA ALA A 15 43.02 2.49 -11.80
C ALA A 15 43.49 1.32 -12.69
N ARG A 16 42.86 1.12 -13.86
CA ARG A 16 43.32 0.13 -14.84
C ARG A 16 44.68 0.49 -15.44
N LYS A 17 44.91 1.78 -15.72
CA LYS A 17 46.22 2.27 -16.21
C LYS A 17 47.32 2.12 -15.16
N GLU A 18 47.01 2.33 -13.88
CA GLU A 18 47.97 2.08 -12.81
C GLU A 18 48.26 0.58 -12.66
N ALA A 19 47.25 -0.29 -12.72
CA ALA A 19 47.49 -1.74 -12.73
C ALA A 19 48.44 -2.17 -13.88
N ASP A 20 48.26 -1.60 -15.08
CA ASP A 20 49.16 -1.83 -16.21
C ASP A 20 50.58 -1.26 -15.95
N ARG A 21 50.70 -0.08 -15.33
CA ARG A 21 51.99 0.53 -14.94
C ARG A 21 52.76 -0.36 -13.95
N PHE A 22 52.08 -1.03 -13.03
CA PHE A 22 52.67 -1.97 -12.07
C PHE A 22 52.84 -3.39 -12.64
N ASN A 23 52.51 -3.66 -13.91
CA ASN A 23 52.47 -5.00 -14.51
C ASN A 23 51.57 -5.99 -13.73
N HIS A 24 50.51 -5.50 -13.07
CA HIS A 24 49.54 -6.35 -12.39
C HIS A 24 48.45 -6.83 -13.34
N ASN A 25 48.22 -8.15 -13.35
CA ASN A 25 47.15 -8.79 -14.10
C ASN A 25 45.78 -8.69 -13.41
N TYR A 26 45.65 -7.81 -12.42
CA TYR A 26 44.40 -7.53 -11.70
C TYR A 26 44.34 -6.05 -11.27
N VAL A 27 43.13 -5.53 -11.07
CA VAL A 27 42.93 -4.23 -10.43
C VAL A 27 42.58 -4.44 -8.95
N GLY A 28 43.56 -4.15 -8.10
CA GLY A 28 43.46 -4.11 -6.62
C GLY A 28 43.03 -2.76 -6.05
N THR A 29 42.91 -2.69 -4.72
CA THR A 29 42.44 -1.46 -4.03
C THR A 29 43.49 -0.35 -4.08
N GLU A 30 44.78 -0.70 -4.10
CA GLU A 30 45.91 0.18 -4.34
C GLU A 30 45.77 0.97 -5.64
N HIS A 31 45.42 0.31 -6.73
CA HIS A 31 45.26 0.96 -8.03
C HIS A 31 44.05 1.88 -8.06
N LEU A 32 43.00 1.53 -7.31
CA LEU A 32 41.82 2.37 -7.17
C LEU A 32 42.12 3.66 -6.39
N LEU A 33 42.92 3.57 -5.33
CA LEU A 33 43.41 4.74 -4.59
C LEU A 33 44.36 5.60 -5.44
N LEU A 34 45.30 4.98 -6.16
CA LEU A 34 46.16 5.70 -7.10
C LEU A 34 45.36 6.37 -8.23
N GLY A 35 44.27 5.73 -8.69
CA GLY A 35 43.34 6.30 -9.65
C GLY A 35 42.61 7.55 -9.14
N LEU A 36 42.24 7.58 -7.85
CA LEU A 36 41.68 8.78 -7.21
C LEU A 36 42.71 9.91 -7.15
N ILE A 37 43.93 9.61 -6.71
CA ILE A 37 45.01 10.59 -6.59
C ILE A 37 45.41 11.15 -7.96
N LYS A 38 45.57 10.28 -8.96
CA LYS A 38 45.96 10.64 -10.33
C LYS A 38 44.91 11.45 -11.07
N LEU A 39 43.64 11.35 -10.67
CA LEU A 39 42.61 12.25 -11.21
C LEU A 39 42.95 13.71 -10.89
N GLY A 40 43.59 13.99 -9.75
CA GLY A 40 44.08 15.31 -9.34
C GLY A 40 42.99 16.35 -9.01
N GLN A 41 41.74 16.02 -9.28
CA GLN A 41 40.57 16.87 -9.07
C GLN A 41 39.39 16.03 -8.58
N GLY A 42 38.47 16.65 -7.84
CA GLY A 42 37.25 16.00 -7.35
C GLY A 42 37.19 15.99 -5.82
N VAL A 43 36.00 15.69 -5.30
CA VAL A 43 35.68 15.84 -3.87
C VAL A 43 36.60 14.97 -3.01
N ALA A 44 36.91 13.74 -3.43
CA ALA A 44 37.85 12.89 -2.71
C ALA A 44 39.25 13.50 -2.59
N VAL A 45 39.75 14.12 -3.66
CA VAL A 45 41.08 14.74 -3.67
C VAL A 45 41.11 15.98 -2.79
N ASN A 46 40.10 16.84 -2.91
CA ASN A 46 39.96 18.04 -2.08
C ASN A 46 39.90 17.69 -0.59
N VAL A 47 39.14 16.65 -0.24
CA VAL A 47 39.03 16.19 1.16
C VAL A 47 40.36 15.66 1.67
N LEU A 48 41.07 14.83 0.91
CA LEU A 48 42.40 14.35 1.31
C LEU A 48 43.37 15.52 1.57
N GLN A 49 43.37 16.53 0.69
CA GLN A 49 44.20 17.74 0.85
C GLN A 49 43.79 18.58 2.07
N LYS A 50 42.48 18.78 2.30
CA LYS A 50 41.96 19.49 3.48
C LYS A 50 42.27 18.76 4.79
N MET A 51 42.38 17.43 4.75
CA MET A 51 42.82 16.61 5.88
C MET A 51 44.34 16.68 6.10
N GLY A 52 45.07 17.51 5.34
CA GLY A 52 46.50 17.75 5.51
C GLY A 52 47.39 16.75 4.77
N LEU A 53 46.83 15.97 3.85
CA LEU A 53 47.59 14.96 3.11
C LEU A 53 48.11 15.52 1.80
N ASP A 54 49.43 15.41 1.63
CA ASP A 54 50.06 15.62 0.35
C ASP A 54 49.86 14.39 -0.55
N LEU A 55 49.32 14.61 -1.74
CA LEU A 55 48.96 13.55 -2.69
C LEU A 55 50.17 12.73 -3.15
N GLU A 56 51.34 13.37 -3.26
CA GLU A 56 52.59 12.68 -3.60
C GLU A 56 53.04 11.76 -2.47
N THR A 57 52.86 12.17 -1.22
CA THR A 57 53.12 11.33 -0.04
C THR A 57 52.21 10.10 -0.01
N VAL A 58 50.90 10.26 -0.29
CA VAL A 58 49.98 9.11 -0.39
C VAL A 58 50.39 8.18 -1.52
N ARG A 59 50.77 8.74 -2.68
CA ARG A 59 51.27 7.97 -3.82
C ARG A 59 52.49 7.14 -3.43
N MET A 60 53.52 7.74 -2.86
CA MET A 60 54.75 7.05 -2.44
C MET A 60 54.48 5.92 -1.44
N GLU A 61 53.56 6.11 -0.49
CA GLU A 61 53.23 5.08 0.50
C GLU A 61 52.48 3.91 -0.12
N VAL A 62 51.62 4.16 -1.13
CA VAL A 62 51.04 3.07 -1.93
C VAL A 62 52.13 2.37 -2.75
N GLU A 63 52.98 3.10 -3.48
CA GLU A 63 54.05 2.52 -4.31
C GLU A 63 55.03 1.67 -3.48
N LYS A 64 55.28 2.04 -2.21
CA LYS A 64 56.14 1.27 -1.29
C LYS A 64 55.52 -0.06 -0.85
N GLN A 65 54.20 -0.10 -0.67
CA GLN A 65 53.49 -1.31 -0.25
C GLN A 65 53.11 -2.24 -1.43
N VAL A 66 53.26 -1.75 -2.65
CA VAL A 66 52.86 -2.44 -3.89
C VAL A 66 54.12 -2.88 -4.64
N GLY A 67 54.31 -4.19 -4.80
CA GLY A 67 55.38 -4.73 -5.65
C GLY A 67 55.12 -4.49 -7.14
N SER A 68 56.14 -4.68 -7.97
CA SER A 68 55.94 -4.80 -9.43
C SER A 68 55.55 -6.25 -9.77
N GLY A 69 54.62 -6.41 -10.71
CA GLY A 69 54.20 -7.70 -11.24
C GLY A 69 55.24 -8.35 -12.16
N PRO A 70 54.97 -9.57 -12.66
CA PRO A 70 55.91 -10.36 -13.47
C PRO A 70 56.31 -9.63 -14.77
N GLU A 71 57.53 -9.89 -15.28
CA GLU A 71 58.08 -9.25 -16.49
C GLU A 71 57.27 -9.53 -17.77
N THR A 72 56.47 -10.60 -17.77
CA THR A 72 55.61 -10.98 -18.91
C THR A 72 54.27 -10.27 -18.86
N LYS A 73 54.07 -9.31 -19.78
CA LYS A 73 52.80 -8.60 -19.95
C LYS A 73 51.73 -9.50 -20.57
N ILE A 74 50.65 -9.73 -19.83
CA ILE A 74 49.43 -10.37 -20.37
C ILE A 74 48.62 -9.27 -21.07
N VAL A 75 48.49 -9.35 -22.40
CA VAL A 75 47.68 -8.42 -23.19
C VAL A 75 46.21 -8.84 -23.09
N GLY A 76 45.38 -8.02 -22.44
CA GLY A 76 43.96 -8.30 -22.25
C GLY A 76 43.28 -7.35 -21.26
N ASN A 77 41.98 -7.57 -21.04
CA ASN A 77 41.19 -6.75 -20.11
C ASN A 77 41.49 -7.14 -18.66
N VAL A 78 42.15 -6.26 -17.90
CA VAL A 78 42.53 -6.50 -16.50
C VAL A 78 41.29 -6.53 -15.59
N PRO A 79 40.96 -7.67 -14.94
CA PRO A 79 39.76 -7.81 -14.13
C PRO A 79 39.89 -7.12 -12.76
N TYR A 80 38.75 -6.67 -12.21
CA TYR A 80 38.68 -6.22 -10.82
C TYR A 80 38.74 -7.39 -9.84
N THR A 81 39.55 -7.24 -8.80
CA THR A 81 39.57 -8.19 -7.67
C THR A 81 38.24 -8.21 -6.92
N PRO A 82 37.90 -9.31 -6.21
CA PRO A 82 36.72 -9.37 -5.36
C PRO A 82 36.66 -8.22 -4.33
N ARG A 83 37.82 -7.80 -3.80
CA ARG A 83 37.94 -6.65 -2.89
C ARG A 83 37.53 -5.34 -3.56
N VAL A 84 37.98 -5.06 -4.79
CA VAL A 84 37.54 -3.87 -5.53
C VAL A 84 36.04 -3.92 -5.82
N LYS A 85 35.47 -5.07 -6.18
CA LYS A 85 34.01 -5.20 -6.34
C LYS A 85 33.27 -4.88 -5.03
N LYS A 86 33.80 -5.31 -3.88
CA LYS A 86 33.28 -4.97 -2.55
C LYS A 86 33.38 -3.47 -2.24
N VAL A 87 34.52 -2.83 -2.54
CA VAL A 87 34.71 -1.37 -2.40
C VAL A 87 33.66 -0.61 -3.22
N LEU A 88 33.42 -0.99 -4.47
CA LEU A 88 32.42 -0.31 -5.31
C LEU A 88 30.99 -0.54 -4.83
N ALA A 89 30.68 -1.71 -4.29
CA ALA A 89 29.39 -1.97 -3.65
C ALA A 89 29.21 -1.13 -2.38
N LEU A 90 30.26 -0.97 -1.58
CA LEU A 90 30.26 -0.11 -0.39
C LEU A 90 30.14 1.37 -0.76
N ALA A 91 30.82 1.83 -1.81
CA ALA A 91 30.67 3.17 -2.36
C ALA A 91 29.21 3.46 -2.77
N GLY A 92 28.53 2.47 -3.38
CA GLY A 92 27.10 2.57 -3.67
C GLY A 92 26.22 2.67 -2.43
N LYS A 93 26.60 2.04 -1.31
CA LYS A 93 25.89 2.19 -0.02
C LYS A 93 26.13 3.56 0.61
N GLU A 94 27.36 4.07 0.55
CA GLU A 94 27.69 5.43 1.03
C GLU A 94 26.95 6.49 0.23
N ALA A 95 26.85 6.34 -1.11
CA ALA A 95 26.05 7.23 -1.95
C ALA A 95 24.58 7.29 -1.50
N LYS A 96 23.97 6.12 -1.23
CA LYS A 96 22.61 6.07 -0.70
C LYS A 96 22.50 6.68 0.70
N ALA A 97 23.49 6.45 1.57
CA ALA A 97 23.50 7.02 2.92
C ALA A 97 23.58 8.56 2.91
N LEU A 98 24.25 9.13 1.90
CA LEU A 98 24.32 10.57 1.64
C LEU A 98 23.16 11.08 0.77
N ASN A 99 22.12 10.27 0.50
CA ASN A 99 20.99 10.59 -0.36
C ASN A 99 21.35 10.97 -1.81
N HIS A 100 22.49 10.49 -2.32
CA HIS A 100 22.89 10.66 -3.71
C HIS A 100 22.41 9.50 -4.59
N SER A 101 21.82 9.82 -5.75
CA SER A 101 21.39 8.86 -6.76
C SER A 101 22.55 8.33 -7.64
N TYR A 102 23.74 8.93 -7.50
CA TYR A 102 24.96 8.64 -8.22
C TYR A 102 26.13 8.32 -7.27
N VAL A 103 27.15 7.64 -7.79
CA VAL A 103 28.41 7.33 -7.11
C VAL A 103 29.52 8.22 -7.66
N GLY A 104 29.94 9.17 -6.83
CA GLY A 104 31.07 10.08 -7.07
C GLY A 104 32.40 9.59 -6.49
N THR A 105 33.43 10.44 -6.59
CA THR A 105 34.80 10.15 -6.14
C THR A 105 34.90 9.95 -4.63
N GLU A 106 34.18 10.76 -3.88
CA GLU A 106 34.03 10.79 -2.43
C GLU A 106 33.44 9.49 -1.88
N HIS A 107 32.48 8.92 -2.59
CA HIS A 107 31.89 7.64 -2.24
C HIS A 107 32.87 6.48 -2.45
N ILE A 108 33.72 6.55 -3.48
CA ILE A 108 34.78 5.56 -3.70
C ILE A 108 35.82 5.64 -2.58
N LEU A 109 36.20 6.85 -2.15
CA LEU A 109 37.11 7.05 -1.02
C LEU A 109 36.54 6.46 0.29
N LEU A 110 35.28 6.75 0.61
CA LEU A 110 34.61 6.14 1.77
C LEU A 110 34.49 4.62 1.63
N GLY A 111 34.23 4.11 0.42
CA GLY A 111 34.21 2.67 0.14
C GLY A 111 35.56 2.00 0.40
N LEU A 112 36.68 2.66 0.08
CA LEU A 112 38.03 2.18 0.37
C LEU A 112 38.31 2.12 1.88
N LEU A 113 37.94 3.18 2.63
CA LEU A 113 38.07 3.23 4.08
C LEU A 113 37.21 2.17 4.78
N ARG A 114 35.96 1.99 4.30
CA ARG A 114 34.99 1.06 4.88
C ARG A 114 35.27 -0.40 4.59
N GLU A 115 35.84 -0.72 3.43
CA GLU A 115 36.27 -2.09 3.15
C GLU A 115 37.33 -2.53 4.15
N GLY A 116 38.19 -1.58 4.58
CA GLY A 116 39.02 -1.68 5.78
C GLY A 116 40.19 -2.64 5.69
N GLU A 117 40.25 -3.45 4.63
CA GLU A 117 41.15 -4.58 4.44
C GLU A 117 41.76 -4.57 3.03
N GLY A 118 42.93 -3.95 2.88
CA GLY A 118 43.61 -3.94 1.59
C GLY A 118 44.80 -3.02 1.65
N VAL A 119 45.54 -2.91 0.55
CA VAL A 119 46.69 -1.99 0.50
C VAL A 119 46.20 -0.55 0.68
N ALA A 120 45.17 -0.13 -0.05
CA ALA A 120 44.63 1.23 0.09
C ALA A 120 44.13 1.54 1.50
N ALA A 121 43.39 0.62 2.14
CA ALA A 121 42.91 0.84 3.50
C ALA A 121 44.06 0.88 4.53
N ARG A 122 45.11 0.08 4.36
CA ARG A 122 46.32 0.13 5.21
C ARG A 122 47.06 1.45 5.05
N VAL A 123 47.26 1.90 3.82
CA VAL A 123 47.92 3.20 3.53
C VAL A 123 47.12 4.35 4.11
N LEU A 124 45.79 4.37 3.91
CA LEU A 124 44.95 5.44 4.47
C LEU A 124 44.95 5.42 6.01
N LYS A 125 44.93 4.24 6.64
CA LYS A 125 45.05 4.11 8.10
C LYS A 125 46.42 4.53 8.65
N SER A 126 47.52 4.21 7.96
CA SER A 126 48.87 4.66 8.37
C SER A 126 49.04 6.18 8.26
N LEU A 127 48.20 6.83 7.46
CA LEU A 127 48.11 8.28 7.32
C LEU A 127 47.04 8.89 8.25
N GLU A 128 46.58 8.14 9.26
CA GLU A 128 45.63 8.56 10.29
C GLU A 128 44.27 9.05 9.75
N LEU A 129 43.87 8.58 8.56
CA LEU A 129 42.51 8.80 8.06
C LEU A 129 41.51 7.89 8.77
N ASP A 130 40.67 8.52 9.59
CA ASP A 130 39.48 7.89 10.14
C ASP A 130 38.27 8.06 9.20
N ILE A 131 37.40 7.05 9.15
CA ILE A 131 36.22 7.03 8.28
C ILE A 131 35.21 8.11 8.65
N GLU A 132 34.95 8.35 9.94
CA GLU A 132 33.96 9.34 10.39
C GLU A 132 34.49 10.75 10.19
N ARG A 133 35.78 10.98 10.46
CA ARG A 133 36.44 12.26 10.14
C ARG A 133 36.39 12.56 8.65
N THR A 134 36.70 11.58 7.80
CA THR A 134 36.66 11.73 6.33
C THR A 134 35.24 12.01 5.85
N ARG A 135 34.22 11.33 6.39
CA ARG A 135 32.81 11.57 6.06
C ARG A 135 32.39 12.99 6.40
N ASN A 136 32.77 13.50 7.58
CA ASN A 136 32.45 14.86 7.99
C ASN A 136 33.08 15.91 7.07
N GLU A 137 34.33 15.72 6.65
CA GLU A 137 34.99 16.63 5.70
C GLU A 137 34.38 16.54 4.29
N ILE A 138 33.95 15.36 3.84
CA ILE A 138 33.18 15.22 2.58
C ILE A 138 31.88 16.00 2.67
N LEU A 139 31.16 15.91 3.79
CA LEU A 139 29.90 16.63 3.98
C LEU A 139 30.11 18.16 4.01
N LYS A 140 31.19 18.65 4.64
CA LYS A 140 31.58 20.08 4.58
C LYS A 140 31.98 20.53 3.17
N GLU A 141 32.62 19.67 2.39
CA GLU A 141 33.03 19.99 1.01
C GLU A 141 31.82 20.05 0.06
N LEU A 142 30.81 19.19 0.29
CA LEU A 142 29.60 19.16 -0.51
C LEU A 142 28.58 20.22 -0.10
N ASP A 143 28.48 20.51 1.20
CA ASP A 143 27.65 21.57 1.77
C ASP A 143 28.49 22.44 2.73
N PRO A 144 28.88 23.65 2.31
CA PRO A 144 29.65 24.58 3.14
C PRO A 144 28.96 24.98 4.46
N ASN A 145 27.64 24.78 4.58
CA ASN A 145 26.88 25.04 5.79
C ASN A 145 26.77 23.81 6.71
N PHE A 146 27.41 22.69 6.36
CA PHE A 146 27.41 21.47 7.16
C PHE A 146 28.23 21.65 8.44
N THR A 147 27.56 21.72 9.58
CA THR A 147 28.19 21.63 10.91
C THR A 147 28.01 20.21 11.46
N PRO A 148 29.10 19.47 11.75
CA PRO A 148 29.00 18.21 12.47
C PRO A 148 28.41 18.49 13.86
N SER A 149 27.37 17.77 14.25
CA SER A 149 26.85 17.78 15.62
C SER A 149 27.85 17.08 16.55
N GLU A 150 28.82 17.83 17.07
CA GLU A 150 29.34 17.74 18.46
C GLU A 150 30.49 18.74 18.70
N SER A 151 30.21 19.71 19.56
CA SER A 151 31.06 20.40 20.55
C SER A 151 30.71 21.89 20.60
N GLU A 152 30.13 22.27 21.74
CA GLU A 152 29.89 23.65 22.15
C GLU A 152 31.20 24.44 22.13
N GLN A 153 31.25 25.53 21.38
CA GLN A 153 32.00 26.71 21.80
C GLN A 153 31.46 27.97 21.13
N GLU A 154 31.20 28.94 21.99
CA GLU A 154 30.67 30.27 21.71
C GLU A 154 31.64 31.14 20.89
N GLY A 155 31.07 32.08 20.12
CA GLY A 155 31.77 33.30 19.71
C GLY A 155 31.70 33.61 18.22
N GLY A 156 30.72 34.42 17.81
CA GLY A 156 30.68 35.04 16.48
C GLY A 156 29.35 35.75 16.18
N GLU A 157 29.43 37.04 15.84
CA GLU A 157 28.38 38.07 15.73
C GLU A 157 27.26 37.87 14.67
N PRO A 158 26.17 38.68 14.69
CA PRO A 158 24.83 38.23 14.34
C PRO A 158 24.47 38.43 12.86
N ALA A 159 24.19 37.33 12.17
CA ALA A 159 23.31 37.33 11.00
C ALA A 159 21.97 36.71 11.38
N LYS A 160 20.87 37.38 11.01
CA LYS A 160 19.44 37.07 11.24
C LYS A 160 19.16 35.73 11.93
N LYS A 161 18.70 35.80 13.19
CA LYS A 161 18.23 34.67 14.01
C LYS A 161 17.13 33.88 13.29
N ASP A 162 17.52 32.85 12.54
CA ASP A 162 16.73 31.63 12.54
C ASP A 162 16.95 30.97 13.90
N ILE A 163 15.90 30.97 14.72
CA ILE A 163 15.89 30.20 15.96
C ILE A 163 16.11 28.75 15.55
N LYS A 164 17.31 28.21 15.81
CA LYS A 164 17.60 26.80 15.54
C LYS A 164 16.60 25.99 16.36
N THR A 165 15.69 25.28 15.68
CA THR A 165 14.70 24.36 16.27
C THR A 165 15.11 22.91 16.00
N PRO A 166 16.16 22.39 16.67
CA PRO A 166 16.71 21.07 16.38
C PRO A 166 15.72 19.93 16.68
N ALA A 167 14.94 19.99 17.77
CA ALA A 167 13.97 18.95 18.10
C ALA A 167 12.81 18.93 17.10
N LEU A 168 12.28 20.10 16.72
CA LEU A 168 11.24 20.19 15.69
C LEU A 168 11.72 19.71 14.31
N ARG A 169 13.01 19.86 13.98
CA ARG A 169 13.59 19.31 12.75
C ARG A 169 13.83 17.80 12.83
N ALA A 170 14.20 17.29 14.00
CA ALA A 170 14.47 15.86 14.19
C ALA A 170 13.20 15.01 14.21
N PHE A 171 12.12 15.53 14.82
CA PHE A 171 10.88 14.80 15.06
C PHE A 171 9.67 15.35 14.29
N GLY A 172 9.86 16.40 13.51
CA GLY A 172 8.77 17.07 12.79
C GLY A 172 9.11 17.36 11.33
N ARG A 173 8.04 17.61 10.58
CA ARG A 173 8.09 17.97 9.16
C ARG A 173 7.46 19.35 8.97
N ASP A 174 8.24 20.30 8.47
CA ASP A 174 7.78 21.67 8.21
C ASP A 174 6.99 21.71 6.89
N LEU A 175 5.67 21.79 6.98
CA LEU A 175 4.80 21.87 5.82
C LEU A 175 4.93 23.21 5.10
N THR A 176 5.20 24.30 5.82
CA THR A 176 5.38 25.63 5.22
C THR A 176 6.65 25.68 4.38
N GLU A 177 7.73 25.03 4.81
CA GLU A 177 8.96 24.90 4.01
C GLU A 177 8.73 24.09 2.74
N LEU A 178 8.00 22.97 2.84
CA LEU A 178 7.66 22.13 1.69
C LEU A 178 6.75 22.86 0.70
N ALA A 179 5.82 23.68 1.20
CA ALA A 179 4.98 24.54 0.39
C ALA A 179 5.82 25.55 -0.41
N ARG A 180 6.79 26.20 0.23
CA ARG A 180 7.72 27.14 -0.44
C ARG A 180 8.57 26.48 -1.52
N LYS A 181 8.93 25.21 -1.34
CA LYS A 181 9.68 24.41 -2.33
C LYS A 181 8.79 23.85 -3.45
N GLY A 182 7.46 23.97 -3.34
CA GLY A 182 6.51 23.39 -4.29
C GLY A 182 6.42 21.86 -4.23
N GLU A 183 6.82 21.25 -3.11
CA GLU A 183 6.83 19.79 -2.95
C GLU A 183 5.45 19.24 -2.53
N LEU A 184 4.62 20.04 -1.87
CA LEU A 184 3.28 19.64 -1.41
C LEU A 184 2.30 19.40 -2.58
N ASP A 185 1.31 18.55 -2.36
CA ASP A 185 0.24 18.29 -3.33
C ASP A 185 -0.74 19.46 -3.39
N PRO A 186 -1.30 19.78 -4.56
CA PRO A 186 -2.29 20.85 -4.67
C PRO A 186 -3.56 20.49 -3.88
N VAL A 187 -4.05 21.43 -3.09
CA VAL A 187 -5.28 21.23 -2.31
C VAL A 187 -6.49 21.71 -3.10
N ILE A 188 -7.43 20.81 -3.36
CA ILE A 188 -8.57 21.03 -4.25
C ILE A 188 -9.87 20.88 -3.46
N GLY A 189 -10.77 21.85 -3.61
CA GLY A 189 -12.14 21.77 -3.06
C GLY A 189 -12.26 21.94 -1.54
N ARG A 190 -11.22 22.40 -0.83
CA ARG A 190 -11.21 22.56 0.65
C ARG A 190 -11.12 24.00 1.15
N HIS A 191 -11.51 24.97 0.31
CA HIS A 191 -11.39 26.40 0.63
C HIS A 191 -12.16 26.80 1.89
N ASN A 192 -13.39 26.31 2.05
CA ASN A 192 -14.24 26.65 3.20
C ASN A 192 -13.65 26.13 4.52
N GLU A 193 -13.12 24.90 4.53
CA GLU A 193 -12.49 24.31 5.71
C GLU A 193 -11.18 25.02 6.07
N ILE A 194 -10.34 25.36 5.07
CA ILE A 194 -9.09 26.11 5.29
C ILE A 194 -9.39 27.51 5.83
N GLU A 195 -10.35 28.21 5.24
CA GLU A 195 -10.79 29.53 5.72
C GLU A 195 -11.29 29.42 7.16
N ARG A 196 -12.07 28.37 7.48
CA ARG A 196 -12.55 28.13 8.84
C ARG A 196 -11.41 27.86 9.81
N VAL A 197 -10.38 27.10 9.41
CA VAL A 197 -9.17 26.87 10.21
C VAL A 197 -8.47 28.19 10.51
N ILE A 198 -8.27 29.05 9.50
CA ILE A 198 -7.67 30.38 9.65
C ILE A 198 -8.48 31.24 10.63
N GLN A 199 -9.81 31.30 10.46
CA GLN A 199 -10.71 32.03 11.35
C GLN A 199 -10.56 31.57 12.80
N VAL A 200 -10.49 30.25 13.04
CA VAL A 200 -10.33 29.69 14.38
C VAL A 200 -8.97 30.03 14.97
N LEU A 201 -7.88 29.90 14.20
CA LEU A 201 -6.52 30.23 14.67
C LEU A 201 -6.36 31.70 15.08
N CYS A 202 -7.13 32.60 14.46
CA CYS A 202 -7.14 34.03 14.80
C CYS A 202 -7.99 34.38 16.03
N ARG A 203 -8.70 33.42 16.66
CA ARG A 203 -9.52 33.70 17.86
C ARG A 203 -8.63 33.93 19.09
N ARG A 204 -9.16 34.69 20.05
CA ARG A 204 -8.55 34.85 21.38
C ARG A 204 -8.76 33.65 22.30
N THR A 205 -9.89 32.97 22.18
CA THR A 205 -10.26 31.77 22.94
C THR A 205 -10.78 30.70 21.99
N LYS A 206 -10.62 29.42 22.37
CA LYS A 206 -10.90 28.27 21.47
C LYS A 206 -10.20 28.41 20.11
N ASN A 207 -8.90 28.72 20.15
CA ASN A 207 -8.08 29.04 18.99
C ASN A 207 -7.29 27.84 18.43
N ASN A 208 -7.68 26.62 18.83
CA ASN A 208 -7.12 25.39 18.32
C ASN A 208 -8.22 24.66 17.52
N PRO A 209 -8.16 24.64 16.19
CA PRO A 209 -9.12 23.90 15.39
C PRO A 209 -8.90 22.38 15.50
N VAL A 210 -10.00 21.63 15.51
CA VAL A 210 -10.00 20.17 15.41
C VAL A 210 -10.83 19.76 14.20
N LEU A 211 -10.16 19.16 13.22
CA LEU A 211 -10.74 18.57 12.03
C LEU A 211 -11.35 17.22 12.39
N ILE A 212 -12.68 17.14 12.38
CA ILE A 212 -13.44 15.94 12.68
C ILE A 212 -14.02 15.38 11.39
N GLY A 213 -13.57 14.19 11.02
CA GLY A 213 -14.06 13.46 9.85
C GLY A 213 -13.59 12.03 9.86
N GLU A 214 -14.15 11.21 8.97
CA GLU A 214 -13.72 9.82 8.80
C GLU A 214 -12.26 9.74 8.30
N ALA A 215 -11.65 8.55 8.39
CA ALA A 215 -10.32 8.35 7.82
C ALA A 215 -10.38 8.43 6.27
N GLY A 216 -9.35 9.01 5.65
CA GLY A 216 -9.26 9.10 4.19
C GLY A 216 -10.02 10.26 3.53
N VAL A 217 -10.72 11.12 4.28
CA VAL A 217 -11.43 12.28 3.69
C VAL A 217 -10.52 13.45 3.31
N GLY A 218 -9.23 13.40 3.65
CA GLY A 218 -8.26 14.47 3.35
C GLY A 218 -8.08 15.51 4.47
N LYS A 219 -8.07 15.09 5.74
CA LYS A 219 -7.81 15.99 6.89
C LYS A 219 -6.38 16.57 6.83
N THR A 220 -5.39 15.76 6.49
CA THR A 220 -3.99 16.16 6.30
C THR A 220 -3.85 17.18 5.16
N ALA A 221 -4.62 17.02 4.07
CA ALA A 221 -4.65 17.97 2.96
C ALA A 221 -5.12 19.38 3.39
N ILE A 222 -6.01 19.50 4.38
CA ILE A 222 -6.42 20.81 4.92
C ILE A 222 -5.24 21.48 5.66
N ALA A 223 -4.42 20.71 6.37
CA ALA A 223 -3.23 21.24 7.04
C ALA A 223 -2.13 21.65 6.04
N GLU A 224 -1.94 20.88 4.98
CA GLU A 224 -1.08 21.26 3.85
C GLU A 224 -1.60 22.51 3.13
N GLY A 225 -2.92 22.63 2.96
CA GLY A 225 -3.57 23.81 2.38
C GLY A 225 -3.36 25.05 3.23
N LEU A 226 -3.47 24.94 4.55
CA LEU A 226 -3.10 26.02 5.47
C LEU A 226 -1.64 26.44 5.28
N ALA A 227 -0.72 25.49 5.12
CA ALA A 227 0.70 25.79 4.90
C ALA A 227 0.95 26.49 3.54
N GLN A 228 0.21 26.10 2.50
CA GLN A 228 0.24 26.75 1.19
C GLN A 228 -0.29 28.19 1.26
N GLU A 229 -1.43 28.43 1.93
CA GLU A 229 -1.99 29.77 2.11
C GLU A 229 -1.04 30.69 2.88
N ILE A 230 -0.39 30.18 3.92
CA ILE A 230 0.65 30.92 4.67
C ILE A 230 1.85 31.23 3.76
N SER A 231 2.33 30.25 3.00
CA SER A 231 3.46 30.43 2.08
C SER A 231 3.17 31.45 0.98
N ASN A 232 1.94 31.47 0.47
CA ASN A 232 1.49 32.39 -0.57
C ASN A 232 1.16 33.79 -0.05
N GLY A 233 1.07 33.97 1.27
CA GLY A 233 0.69 35.24 1.90
C GLY A 233 -0.82 35.54 1.86
N ASN A 234 -1.65 34.54 1.59
CA ASN A 234 -3.12 34.66 1.53
C ASN A 234 -3.78 34.53 2.92
N VAL A 235 -3.04 34.85 3.99
CA VAL A 235 -3.50 34.77 5.37
C VAL A 235 -3.46 36.15 6.03
N PRO A 236 -4.25 36.39 7.09
CA PRO A 236 -4.12 37.61 7.89
C PRO A 236 -2.70 37.80 8.43
N GLU A 237 -2.28 39.05 8.64
CA GLU A 237 -0.94 39.42 9.15
C GLU A 237 -0.55 38.68 10.45
N LEU A 238 -1.54 38.31 11.28
CA LEU A 238 -1.31 37.52 12.50
C LEU A 238 -0.71 36.13 12.23
N LEU A 239 -0.89 35.60 11.02
CA LEU A 239 -0.47 34.26 10.61
C LEU A 239 0.63 34.26 9.54
N SER A 240 1.00 35.39 8.94
CA SER A 240 1.96 35.46 7.83
C SER A 240 3.35 34.93 8.19
N ASP A 241 3.79 35.15 9.42
CA ASP A 241 5.11 34.71 9.92
C ASP A 241 5.07 33.35 10.63
N ARG A 242 3.92 32.66 10.59
CA ARG A 242 3.75 31.36 11.25
C ARG A 242 4.31 30.22 10.39
N ARG A 243 4.72 29.13 11.04
CA ARG A 243 5.17 27.88 10.40
C ARG A 243 4.26 26.75 10.84
N VAL A 244 3.78 25.95 9.88
CA VAL A 244 2.98 24.76 10.15
C VAL A 244 3.92 23.56 10.20
N ILE A 245 4.03 22.93 11.37
CA ILE A 245 4.92 21.78 11.59
C ILE A 245 4.09 20.59 12.01
N THR A 246 4.25 19.46 11.32
CA THR A 246 3.64 18.18 11.69
C THR A 246 4.58 17.39 12.57
N LEU A 247 4.09 16.76 13.65
CA LEU A 247 4.89 15.83 14.45
C LEU A 247 4.72 14.40 13.99
N ASP A 248 5.83 13.70 13.82
CA ASP A 248 5.84 12.26 13.57
C ASP A 248 6.02 11.52 14.90
N LEU A 249 4.90 11.02 15.43
CA LEU A 249 4.91 10.29 16.69
C LEU A 249 5.71 8.98 16.58
N ALA A 250 5.73 8.32 15.43
CA ALA A 250 6.46 7.07 15.24
C ALA A 250 7.98 7.30 15.37
N LEU A 251 8.50 8.40 14.82
CA LEU A 251 9.90 8.81 15.00
C LEU A 251 10.21 9.14 16.47
N MET A 252 9.26 9.71 17.21
CA MET A 252 9.44 9.99 18.63
C MET A 252 9.51 8.71 19.47
N VAL A 253 8.76 7.66 19.10
CA VAL A 253 8.84 6.33 19.73
C VAL A 253 10.13 5.61 19.35
N ALA A 254 10.57 5.75 18.10
CA ALA A 254 11.70 5.02 17.55
C ALA A 254 12.97 5.23 18.40
N GLY A 255 13.57 4.12 18.84
CA GLY A 255 14.79 4.15 19.65
C GLY A 255 14.57 4.54 21.13
N THR A 256 13.33 4.69 21.59
CA THR A 256 13.04 4.80 23.04
C THR A 256 12.84 3.41 23.64
N LYS A 257 13.51 3.12 24.75
CA LYS A 257 13.32 1.88 25.53
C LYS A 257 12.35 2.08 26.69
N TYR A 258 12.21 3.32 27.14
CA TYR A 258 11.45 3.68 28.32
C TYR A 258 10.52 4.85 28.01
N ARG A 259 9.31 4.83 28.60
CA ARG A 259 8.32 5.91 28.49
C ARG A 259 8.89 7.30 28.80
N GLY A 260 9.75 7.41 29.81
CA GLY A 260 10.36 8.70 30.19
C GLY A 260 11.17 9.35 29.07
N GLN A 261 11.81 8.57 28.20
CA GLN A 261 12.58 9.10 27.06
C GLN A 261 11.66 9.71 25.99
N PHE A 262 10.48 9.13 25.80
CA PHE A 262 9.46 9.69 24.92
C PHE A 262 8.93 11.02 25.49
N GLU A 263 8.62 11.05 26.79
CA GLU A 263 8.17 12.27 27.47
C GLU A 263 9.23 13.39 27.42
N GLU A 264 10.51 13.05 27.55
CA GLU A 264 11.63 14.00 27.43
C GLU A 264 11.73 14.60 26.01
N ARG A 265 11.55 13.78 24.96
CA ARG A 265 11.49 14.26 23.57
C ARG A 265 10.31 15.20 23.32
N ILE A 266 9.11 14.85 23.82
CA ILE A 266 7.92 15.72 23.75
C ILE A 266 8.19 17.03 24.48
N LYS A 267 8.80 16.97 25.67
CA LYS A 267 9.12 18.16 26.45
C LYS A 267 10.11 19.08 25.71
N ALA A 268 11.14 18.52 25.07
CA ALA A 268 12.08 19.28 24.25
C ALA A 268 11.38 20.01 23.09
N VAL A 269 10.51 19.32 22.36
CA VAL A 269 9.67 19.91 21.29
C VAL A 269 8.80 21.06 21.84
N MET A 270 8.15 20.84 22.98
CA MET A 270 7.27 21.84 23.59
C MET A 270 8.04 23.08 24.06
N ASP A 271 9.25 22.91 24.58
CA ASP A 271 10.10 24.03 24.99
C ASP A 271 10.61 24.83 23.78
N GLU A 272 10.86 24.19 22.63
CA GLU A 272 11.16 24.89 21.37
C GLU A 272 9.97 25.70 20.84
N ILE A 273 8.75 25.13 20.90
CA ILE A 273 7.52 25.82 20.50
C ILE A 273 7.31 27.09 21.36
N ARG A 274 7.49 26.97 22.68
CA ARG A 274 7.39 28.10 23.62
C ARG A 274 8.36 29.24 23.30
N ARG A 275 9.60 28.91 22.91
CA ARG A 275 10.64 29.89 22.58
C ARG A 275 10.38 30.56 21.23
N SER A 276 9.97 29.79 20.22
CA SER A 276 9.83 30.26 18.85
C SER A 276 8.58 31.12 18.67
N LYS A 277 7.48 30.79 19.37
CA LYS A 277 6.17 31.49 19.35
C LYS A 277 5.51 31.65 17.97
N ASN A 278 6.16 31.28 16.88
CA ASN A 278 5.66 31.35 15.51
C ASN A 278 5.31 29.97 14.92
N VAL A 279 5.17 28.94 15.77
CA VAL A 279 4.86 27.57 15.33
C VAL A 279 3.37 27.28 15.53
N ILE A 280 2.75 26.71 14.50
CA ILE A 280 1.45 26.06 14.55
C ILE A 280 1.71 24.56 14.40
N LEU A 281 1.32 23.80 15.41
CA LEU A 281 1.57 22.37 15.43
C LEU A 281 0.39 21.60 14.78
N PHE A 282 0.64 20.79 13.76
CA PHE A 282 -0.35 19.85 13.22
C PHE A 282 -0.20 18.47 13.86
N ILE A 283 -1.31 17.91 14.33
CA ILE A 283 -1.40 16.60 14.98
C ILE A 283 -2.51 15.79 14.29
N ASP A 284 -2.13 14.83 13.44
CA ASP A 284 -3.10 14.08 12.61
C ASP A 284 -4.00 13.15 13.43
N GLU A 285 -3.47 12.58 14.51
CA GLU A 285 -4.21 11.69 15.42
C GLU A 285 -4.22 12.29 16.82
N LEU A 286 -4.95 13.39 17.00
CA LEU A 286 -4.95 14.16 18.26
C LEU A 286 -5.23 13.30 19.50
N HIS A 287 -6.07 12.26 19.35
CA HIS A 287 -6.43 11.35 20.43
C HIS A 287 -5.27 10.48 20.94
N THR A 288 -4.22 10.22 20.13
CA THR A 288 -3.08 9.40 20.55
C THR A 288 -2.24 10.09 21.62
N ILE A 289 -2.10 11.40 21.48
CA ILE A 289 -1.34 12.27 22.38
C ILE A 289 -2.11 12.55 23.68
N VAL A 290 -3.44 12.54 23.58
CA VAL A 290 -4.37 12.99 24.62
C VAL A 290 -5.10 11.83 25.31
N GLY A 291 -4.93 10.61 24.78
CA GLY A 291 -5.64 9.39 25.14
C GLY A 291 -5.20 8.80 26.47
N ALA A 292 -5.82 9.32 27.54
CA ALA A 292 -5.70 8.96 28.94
C ALA A 292 -5.76 7.43 29.25
N GLY A 293 -4.62 6.89 29.67
CA GLY A 293 -4.49 5.93 30.79
C GLY A 293 -5.18 4.55 30.75
N SER A 294 -5.77 4.09 29.63
CA SER A 294 -6.71 2.96 29.66
C SER A 294 -6.27 1.69 28.91
N ALA A 295 -5.00 1.56 28.55
CA ALA A 295 -4.42 0.28 28.10
C ALA A 295 -2.92 0.26 28.43
N GLU A 296 -2.42 -0.87 28.95
CA GLU A 296 -0.98 -1.12 29.16
C GLU A 296 -0.24 -0.95 27.82
N GLY A 297 0.32 0.24 27.58
CA GLY A 297 1.10 0.55 26.37
C GLY A 297 0.76 1.86 25.65
N ALA A 298 -0.32 2.57 25.99
CA ALA A 298 -0.65 3.84 25.35
C ALA A 298 0.30 4.98 25.79
N MET A 299 0.88 5.69 24.82
CA MET A 299 1.82 6.79 25.02
C MET A 299 1.11 8.09 25.41
N ASP A 300 0.81 8.25 26.70
CA ASP A 300 0.07 9.41 27.18
C ASP A 300 0.98 10.63 27.44
N ALA A 301 0.84 11.67 26.60
CA ALA A 301 1.52 12.96 26.72
C ALA A 301 0.61 14.08 27.25
N SER A 302 -0.59 13.74 27.73
CA SER A 302 -1.61 14.69 28.20
C SER A 302 -1.10 15.64 29.27
N ASN A 303 -0.25 15.16 30.19
CA ASN A 303 0.29 15.94 31.29
C ASN A 303 1.20 17.10 30.83
N ILE A 304 1.81 16.97 29.65
CA ILE A 304 2.69 18.01 29.09
C ILE A 304 1.89 19.01 28.26
N ILE A 305 0.88 18.53 27.53
CA ILE A 305 0.15 19.31 26.53
C ILE A 305 -1.03 20.09 27.11
N LYS A 306 -1.79 19.52 28.07
CA LYS A 306 -2.91 20.21 28.73
C LYS A 306 -2.51 21.56 29.33
N PRO A 307 -1.37 21.67 30.07
CA PRO A 307 -0.93 22.96 30.60
C PRO A 307 -0.54 23.96 29.50
N ALA A 308 0.12 23.51 28.44
CA ALA A 308 0.56 24.37 27.34
C ALA A 308 -0.62 24.94 26.53
N LEU A 309 -1.63 24.10 26.25
CA LEU A 309 -2.89 24.55 25.64
C LEU A 309 -3.65 25.50 26.56
N SER A 310 -3.65 25.23 27.87
CA SER A 310 -4.36 26.05 28.85
C SER A 310 -3.77 27.45 29.00
N ARG A 311 -2.45 27.58 28.89
CA ARG A 311 -1.75 28.88 28.94
C ARG A 311 -1.69 29.59 27.59
N GLY A 312 -2.18 28.97 26.51
CA GLY A 312 -2.08 29.51 25.16
C GLY A 312 -0.65 29.55 24.61
N GLU A 313 0.26 28.76 25.20
CA GLU A 313 1.66 28.63 24.76
C GLU A 313 1.78 27.72 23.55
N LEU A 314 0.85 26.77 23.41
CA LEU A 314 0.72 25.88 22.26
C LEU A 314 -0.50 26.29 21.45
N GLN A 315 -0.27 26.49 20.15
CA GLN A 315 -1.31 26.59 19.15
C GLN A 315 -1.20 25.40 18.22
N CYS A 316 -2.29 24.64 18.06
CA CYS A 316 -2.30 23.45 17.23
C CYS A 316 -3.57 23.29 16.39
N VAL A 317 -3.42 22.56 15.29
CA VAL A 317 -4.49 22.02 14.46
C VAL A 317 -4.50 20.51 14.69
N GLY A 318 -5.58 19.99 15.24
CA GLY A 318 -5.74 18.54 15.46
C GLY A 318 -6.63 17.91 14.38
N ALA A 319 -6.40 16.64 14.07
CA ALA A 319 -7.34 15.81 13.34
C ALA A 319 -7.70 14.56 14.16
N THR A 320 -8.93 14.06 13.99
CA THR A 320 -9.45 12.87 14.69
C THR A 320 -10.77 12.42 14.07
N THR A 321 -11.25 11.23 14.44
CA THR A 321 -12.62 10.77 14.11
C THR A 321 -13.64 11.29 15.13
N MET A 322 -14.92 11.29 14.76
CA MET A 322 -16.00 11.72 15.67
C MET A 322 -16.07 10.85 16.94
N ASN A 323 -15.80 9.55 16.80
CA ASN A 323 -15.84 8.59 17.90
C ASN A 323 -14.73 8.83 18.91
N GLU A 324 -13.50 9.06 18.43
CA GLU A 324 -12.34 9.40 19.27
C GLU A 324 -12.53 10.75 19.95
N TYR A 325 -13.02 11.77 19.23
CA TYR A 325 -13.28 13.08 19.79
C TYR A 325 -14.23 13.00 20.99
N ARG A 326 -15.35 12.29 20.83
CA ARG A 326 -16.34 12.05 21.91
C ARG A 326 -15.73 11.30 23.09
N LYS A 327 -14.87 10.31 22.82
CA LYS A 327 -14.29 9.45 23.86
C LYS A 327 -13.21 10.15 24.67
N TYR A 328 -12.33 10.91 24.03
CA TYR A 328 -11.09 11.40 24.64
C TYR A 328 -11.02 12.93 24.81
N ILE A 329 -11.72 13.71 23.99
CA ILE A 329 -11.60 15.18 24.00
C ILE A 329 -12.84 15.85 24.62
N GLU A 330 -14.03 15.47 24.17
CA GLU A 330 -15.30 16.10 24.58
C GLU A 330 -15.60 15.90 26.07
N LYS A 331 -15.20 14.76 26.64
CA LYS A 331 -15.37 14.47 28.07
C LYS A 331 -14.42 15.26 28.98
N ASP A 332 -13.36 15.82 28.44
CA ASP A 332 -12.36 16.57 29.22
C ASP A 332 -12.62 18.08 29.14
N ALA A 333 -13.13 18.63 30.24
CA ALA A 333 -13.48 20.05 30.33
C ALA A 333 -12.29 21.01 30.16
N ALA A 334 -11.04 20.56 30.34
CA ALA A 334 -9.86 21.40 30.10
C ALA A 334 -9.58 21.55 28.60
N LEU A 335 -9.76 20.47 27.83
CA LEU A 335 -9.50 20.42 26.39
C LEU A 335 -10.64 21.01 25.58
N GLU A 336 -11.88 20.71 25.95
CA GLU A 336 -13.09 21.21 25.28
C GLU A 336 -13.15 22.76 25.23
N ARG A 337 -12.58 23.42 26.24
CA ARG A 337 -12.48 24.89 26.31
C ARG A 337 -11.38 25.48 25.41
N ARG A 338 -10.50 24.66 24.85
CA ARG A 338 -9.37 25.08 24.00
C ARG A 338 -9.56 24.74 22.53
N PHE A 339 -10.35 23.71 22.26
CA PHE A 339 -10.62 23.25 20.90
C PHE A 339 -11.92 23.81 20.33
N GLN A 340 -11.91 24.02 19.01
CA GLN A 340 -13.09 24.33 18.21
C GLN A 340 -13.22 23.28 17.12
N THR A 341 -14.36 22.61 17.05
CA THR A 341 -14.62 21.58 16.06
C THR A 341 -14.90 22.18 14.68
N ILE A 342 -14.36 21.53 13.65
CA ILE A 342 -14.61 21.78 12.23
C ILE A 342 -14.93 20.41 11.62
N LYS A 343 -16.15 20.27 11.08
CA LYS A 343 -16.59 19.04 10.44
C LYS A 343 -16.00 18.95 9.03
N VAL A 344 -15.40 17.82 8.70
CA VAL A 344 -14.81 17.54 7.39
C VAL A 344 -15.57 16.37 6.79
N ASP A 345 -16.44 16.67 5.84
CA ASP A 345 -17.22 15.68 5.13
C ASP A 345 -16.41 15.08 3.96
N ALA A 346 -16.76 13.86 3.55
CA ALA A 346 -16.19 13.26 2.34
C ALA A 346 -16.59 14.11 1.12
N PRO A 347 -15.67 14.31 0.15
CA PRO A 347 -15.99 15.04 -1.06
C PRO A 347 -17.04 14.29 -1.87
N THR A 348 -17.81 15.06 -2.64
CA THR A 348 -18.72 14.51 -3.65
C THR A 348 -17.94 13.81 -4.77
N VAL A 349 -18.63 12.99 -5.57
CA VAL A 349 -18.02 12.29 -6.71
C VAL A 349 -17.35 13.28 -7.67
N ASP A 350 -18.01 14.40 -7.98
CA ASP A 350 -17.47 15.40 -8.90
C ASP A 350 -16.24 16.12 -8.32
N GLU A 351 -16.27 16.46 -7.03
CA GLU A 351 -15.11 17.03 -6.34
C GLU A 351 -13.93 16.05 -6.28
N ALA A 352 -14.20 14.76 -6.01
CA ALA A 352 -13.18 13.72 -6.00
C ALA A 352 -12.53 13.54 -7.38
N ILE A 353 -13.29 13.64 -8.47
CA ILE A 353 -12.74 13.62 -9.84
C ILE A 353 -11.79 14.81 -10.04
N GLN A 354 -12.14 16.01 -9.57
CA GLN A 354 -11.25 17.17 -9.65
C GLN A 354 -9.98 16.98 -8.82
N ILE A 355 -10.10 16.38 -7.62
CA ILE A 355 -8.95 16.03 -6.78
C ILE A 355 -7.99 15.11 -7.55
N LEU A 356 -8.50 14.01 -8.13
CA LEU A 356 -7.69 13.08 -8.92
C LEU A 356 -7.05 13.76 -10.14
N LYS A 357 -7.77 14.65 -10.83
CA LYS A 357 -7.22 15.42 -11.96
C LYS A 357 -6.08 16.33 -11.54
N GLY A 358 -6.12 16.93 -10.35
CA GLY A 358 -5.03 17.77 -9.85
C GLY A 358 -3.83 16.96 -9.34
N LEU A 359 -4.05 15.75 -8.84
CA LEU A 359 -2.97 14.84 -8.42
C LEU A 359 -2.31 14.10 -9.60
N ARG A 360 -3.04 13.92 -10.70
CA ARG A 360 -2.62 13.20 -11.91
C ARG A 360 -1.17 13.49 -12.33
N PRO A 361 -0.69 14.75 -12.49
CA PRO A 361 0.66 15.00 -13.00
C PRO A 361 1.77 14.37 -12.14
N LYS A 362 1.60 14.34 -10.81
CA LYS A 362 2.58 13.74 -9.90
C LYS A 362 2.60 12.21 -10.01
N TYR A 363 1.43 11.57 -10.12
CA TYR A 363 1.32 10.13 -10.30
C TYR A 363 1.80 9.68 -11.69
N GLU A 364 1.49 10.44 -12.74
CA GLU A 364 1.99 10.18 -14.10
C GLU A 364 3.53 10.24 -14.13
N ALA A 365 4.12 11.27 -13.51
CA ALA A 365 5.58 11.39 -13.40
C ALA A 365 6.21 10.28 -12.56
N HIS A 366 5.60 9.93 -11.43
CA HIS A 366 6.10 8.88 -10.53
C HIS A 366 6.10 7.51 -11.23
N HIS A 367 5.02 7.16 -11.92
CA HIS A 367 4.84 5.86 -12.55
C HIS A 367 5.33 5.77 -14.00
N LYS A 368 5.64 6.91 -14.64
CA LYS A 368 5.89 7.00 -16.08
C LYS A 368 4.72 6.42 -16.90
N ALA A 369 3.52 6.79 -16.50
CA ALA A 369 2.28 6.32 -17.10
C ALA A 369 1.37 7.52 -17.40
N LYS A 370 0.52 7.40 -18.42
CA LYS A 370 -0.46 8.42 -18.79
C LYS A 370 -1.85 7.98 -18.40
N LEU A 371 -2.47 8.67 -17.45
CA LEU A 371 -3.80 8.36 -16.94
C LEU A 371 -4.85 9.02 -17.84
N THR A 372 -5.80 8.27 -18.37
CA THR A 372 -6.90 8.85 -19.15
C THR A 372 -7.96 9.49 -18.25
N ASP A 373 -8.69 10.49 -18.76
CA ASP A 373 -9.77 11.14 -17.99
C ASP A 373 -10.89 10.15 -17.63
N GLU A 374 -11.21 9.23 -18.54
CA GLU A 374 -12.17 8.14 -18.30
C GLU A 374 -11.68 7.21 -17.18
N ALA A 375 -10.36 6.97 -17.08
CA ALA A 375 -9.80 6.17 -15.99
C ALA A 375 -9.98 6.86 -14.62
N LEU A 376 -9.74 8.17 -14.52
CA LEU A 376 -9.95 8.91 -13.27
C LEU A 376 -11.44 8.90 -12.85
N GLU A 377 -12.34 9.13 -13.81
CA GLU A 377 -13.78 9.07 -13.54
C GLU A 377 -14.23 7.66 -13.10
N THR A 378 -13.72 6.62 -13.77
CA THR A 378 -13.97 5.23 -13.40
C THR A 378 -13.45 4.94 -12.00
N ALA A 379 -12.21 5.35 -11.69
CA ALA A 379 -11.61 5.15 -10.37
C ALA A 379 -12.49 5.73 -9.25
N VAL A 380 -13.02 6.95 -9.41
CA VAL A 380 -13.91 7.56 -8.41
C VAL A 380 -15.26 6.85 -8.35
N ARG A 381 -15.97 6.74 -9.47
CA ARG A 381 -17.35 6.20 -9.49
C ARG A 381 -17.40 4.74 -9.03
N PHE A 382 -16.46 3.92 -9.48
CA PHE A 382 -16.45 2.50 -9.16
C PHE A 382 -15.85 2.24 -7.77
N SER A 383 -14.82 2.98 -7.33
CA SER A 383 -14.39 2.85 -5.93
C SER A 383 -15.50 3.28 -4.97
N ASP A 384 -16.29 4.29 -5.34
CA ASP A 384 -17.43 4.69 -4.51
C ASP A 384 -18.51 3.62 -4.40
N ARG A 385 -18.83 2.99 -5.53
CA ARG A 385 -19.87 1.96 -5.60
C ARG A 385 -19.46 0.62 -4.98
N TYR A 386 -18.20 0.19 -5.17
CA TYR A 386 -17.77 -1.19 -4.88
C TYR A 386 -16.83 -1.31 -3.69
N ILE A 387 -16.03 -0.28 -3.36
CA ILE A 387 -15.13 -0.31 -2.19
C ILE A 387 -15.87 0.29 -0.99
N THR A 388 -16.56 -0.59 -0.25
CA THR A 388 -17.30 -0.22 0.96
C THR A 388 -16.41 -0.15 2.20
N GLY A 389 -16.65 0.81 3.08
CA GLY A 389 -15.90 0.97 4.34
C GLY A 389 -14.66 1.86 4.26
N ARG A 390 -14.36 2.42 3.08
CA ARG A 390 -13.43 3.54 2.90
C ARG A 390 -14.17 4.73 2.29
N PHE A 391 -13.60 5.92 2.46
CA PHE A 391 -14.20 7.17 1.99
C PHE A 391 -13.40 7.76 0.83
N LEU A 392 -14.07 8.57 0.01
CA LEU A 392 -13.39 9.42 -0.97
C LEU A 392 -12.60 10.53 -0.25
N PRO A 393 -11.51 11.05 -0.84
CA PRO A 393 -10.91 10.63 -2.11
C PRO A 393 -9.92 9.47 -1.98
N ASP A 394 -9.53 9.08 -0.76
CA ASP A 394 -8.48 8.08 -0.48
C ASP A 394 -8.61 6.78 -1.28
N LYS A 395 -9.79 6.14 -1.24
CA LYS A 395 -10.03 4.88 -1.99
C LYS A 395 -9.85 5.01 -3.51
N ALA A 396 -10.10 6.19 -4.08
CA ALA A 396 -9.94 6.43 -5.51
C ALA A 396 -8.47 6.73 -5.88
N ILE A 397 -7.75 7.41 -4.98
CA ILE A 397 -6.31 7.65 -5.11
C ILE A 397 -5.54 6.33 -5.05
N ASP A 398 -5.89 5.44 -4.12
CA ASP A 398 -5.29 4.09 -3.99
C ASP A 398 -5.45 3.28 -5.28
N VAL A 399 -6.65 3.26 -5.86
CA VAL A 399 -6.93 2.59 -7.15
C VAL A 399 -6.11 3.19 -8.29
N MET A 400 -6.00 4.52 -8.35
CA MET A 400 -5.21 5.23 -9.36
C MET A 400 -3.71 4.90 -9.25
N ASP A 401 -3.20 4.85 -8.02
CA ASP A 401 -1.80 4.53 -7.72
C ASP A 401 -1.46 3.08 -8.08
N GLU A 402 -2.30 2.12 -7.66
CA GLU A 402 -2.10 0.71 -7.96
C GLU A 402 -2.21 0.42 -9.46
N ALA A 403 -3.13 1.08 -10.17
CA ALA A 403 -3.25 0.97 -11.63
C ALA A 403 -1.99 1.49 -12.35
N GLY A 404 -1.47 2.65 -11.92
CA GLY A 404 -0.21 3.21 -12.44
C GLY A 404 1.00 2.30 -12.17
N ALA A 405 1.11 1.79 -10.95
CA ALA A 405 2.18 0.87 -10.56
C ALA A 405 2.12 -0.44 -11.37
N ARG A 406 0.93 -1.02 -11.53
CA ARG A 406 0.72 -2.24 -12.30
C ARG A 406 1.06 -2.05 -13.78
N ALA A 407 0.58 -0.98 -14.39
CA ALA A 407 0.88 -0.65 -15.78
C ALA A 407 2.40 -0.55 -16.01
N ARG A 408 3.11 0.09 -15.09
CA ARG A 408 4.57 0.19 -15.10
C ARG A 408 5.26 -1.18 -14.92
N ILE A 409 4.81 -2.01 -13.98
CA ILE A 409 5.38 -3.34 -13.74
C ILE A 409 5.21 -4.22 -14.98
N ASN A 410 4.03 -4.21 -15.60
CA ASN A 410 3.75 -4.99 -16.80
C ASN A 410 4.68 -4.57 -17.95
N ALA A 411 4.92 -3.27 -18.13
CA ALA A 411 5.88 -2.78 -19.13
C ALA A 411 7.34 -3.13 -18.82
N MET A 412 7.69 -3.32 -17.54
CA MET A 412 9.04 -3.74 -17.12
C MET A 412 9.23 -5.26 -17.08
N THR A 413 8.17 -6.04 -17.29
CA THR A 413 8.25 -7.50 -17.28
C THR A 413 8.82 -7.99 -18.61
N ARG A 414 9.77 -8.94 -18.54
CA ARG A 414 10.35 -9.55 -19.74
C ARG A 414 9.27 -10.35 -20.49
N PRO A 415 9.29 -10.38 -21.84
CA PRO A 415 8.40 -11.24 -22.61
C PRO A 415 8.47 -12.70 -22.14
N PRO A 416 7.35 -13.43 -22.10
CA PRO A 416 7.33 -14.82 -21.65
C PRO A 416 8.30 -15.70 -22.45
N ASP A 417 8.42 -15.44 -23.76
CA ASP A 417 9.33 -16.13 -24.69
C ASP A 417 10.80 -16.12 -24.25
N VAL A 418 11.24 -15.08 -23.52
CA VAL A 418 12.62 -14.98 -23.00
C VAL A 418 12.92 -16.13 -22.05
N LYS A 419 11.95 -16.51 -21.20
CA LYS A 419 12.14 -17.57 -20.22
C LYS A 419 12.21 -18.94 -20.88
N ASP A 420 11.44 -19.15 -21.95
CA ASP A 420 11.47 -20.40 -22.71
C ASP A 420 12.77 -20.55 -23.50
N ILE A 421 13.28 -19.46 -24.09
CA ILE A 421 14.58 -19.44 -24.77
C ILE A 421 15.75 -19.64 -23.78
N GLU A 422 15.70 -19.02 -22.60
CA GLU A 422 16.71 -19.25 -21.53
C GLU A 422 16.73 -20.74 -21.11
N LYS A 423 15.56 -21.39 -21.04
CA LYS A 423 15.46 -22.82 -20.74
C LYS A 423 16.03 -23.68 -21.88
N GLU A 424 15.73 -23.35 -23.13
CA GLU A 424 16.29 -24.05 -24.29
C GLU A 424 17.82 -23.97 -24.32
N ILE A 425 18.40 -22.80 -24.00
CA ILE A 425 19.85 -22.61 -23.92
C ILE A 425 20.47 -23.53 -22.86
N GLU A 426 19.86 -23.64 -21.68
CA GLU A 426 20.36 -24.53 -20.63
C GLU A 426 20.24 -26.02 -21.01
N GLU A 427 19.17 -26.42 -21.69
CA GLU A 427 19.02 -27.79 -22.22
C GLU A 427 20.13 -28.10 -23.25
N ILE A 428 20.36 -27.21 -24.21
CA ILE A 428 21.45 -27.35 -25.21
C ILE A 428 22.82 -27.40 -24.52
N ARG A 429 23.02 -26.60 -23.46
CA ARG A 429 24.27 -26.57 -22.72
C ARG A 429 24.55 -27.89 -21.99
N LEU A 430 23.55 -28.47 -21.34
CA LEU A 430 23.65 -29.77 -20.69
C LEU A 430 23.93 -30.89 -21.71
N GLU A 431 23.25 -30.88 -22.85
CA GLU A 431 23.50 -31.83 -23.93
C GLU A 431 24.92 -31.71 -24.49
N LYS A 432 25.41 -30.48 -24.67
CA LYS A 432 26.77 -30.20 -25.15
C LYS A 432 27.82 -30.71 -24.16
N GLU A 433 27.65 -30.45 -22.87
CA GLU A 433 28.55 -30.99 -21.83
C GLU A 433 28.53 -32.52 -21.79
N GLY A 434 27.35 -33.14 -21.99
CA GLY A 434 27.21 -34.59 -22.15
C GLY A 434 27.99 -35.13 -23.36
N ALA A 435 27.87 -34.48 -24.53
CA ALA A 435 28.60 -34.86 -25.74
C ALA A 435 30.12 -34.73 -25.58
N ILE A 436 30.59 -33.67 -24.90
CA ILE A 436 32.02 -33.48 -24.57
C ILE A 436 32.52 -34.61 -23.66
N LYS A 437 31.76 -34.99 -22.62
CA LYS A 437 32.11 -36.11 -21.74
C LYS A 437 32.15 -37.45 -22.47
N ALA A 438 31.28 -37.63 -23.46
CA ALA A 438 31.24 -38.82 -24.32
C ALA A 438 32.30 -38.81 -25.44
N GLN A 439 33.12 -37.75 -25.54
CA GLN A 439 34.11 -37.54 -26.61
C GLN A 439 33.50 -37.45 -28.03
N ASP A 440 32.20 -37.16 -28.13
CA ASP A 440 31.51 -36.90 -29.39
C ASP A 440 31.67 -35.43 -29.77
N PHE A 441 32.83 -35.11 -30.36
CA PHE A 441 33.21 -33.74 -30.69
C PHE A 441 32.39 -33.13 -31.83
N GLU A 442 31.87 -33.95 -32.74
CA GLU A 442 31.05 -33.50 -33.87
C GLU A 442 29.67 -33.03 -33.39
N LYS A 443 29.02 -33.81 -32.52
CA LYS A 443 27.77 -33.41 -31.87
C LYS A 443 27.96 -32.21 -30.94
N ALA A 444 29.07 -32.15 -30.20
CA ALA A 444 29.39 -31.01 -29.34
C ALA A 444 29.60 -29.71 -30.16
N ALA A 445 30.20 -29.78 -31.34
CA ALA A 445 30.35 -28.64 -32.23
C ALA A 445 29.00 -28.13 -32.77
N ALA A 446 28.12 -29.04 -33.21
CA ALA A 446 26.77 -28.68 -33.66
C ALA A 446 25.92 -28.04 -32.54
N LEU A 447 25.99 -28.57 -31.32
CA LEU A 447 25.30 -28.02 -30.15
C LEU A 447 25.85 -26.66 -29.73
N ARG A 448 27.17 -26.44 -29.85
CA ARG A 448 27.80 -25.13 -29.61
C ARG A 448 27.31 -24.07 -30.59
N ASP A 449 27.20 -24.43 -31.87
CA ASP A 449 26.73 -23.49 -32.88
C ASP A 449 25.23 -23.19 -32.71
N LYS A 450 24.42 -24.20 -32.32
CA LYS A 450 23.02 -24.02 -31.94
C LYS A 450 22.86 -23.12 -30.71
N GLU A 451 23.63 -23.35 -29.64
CA GLU A 451 23.65 -22.49 -28.44
C GLU A 451 23.97 -21.04 -28.79
N LYS A 452 24.97 -20.83 -29.65
CA LYS A 452 25.35 -19.49 -30.13
C LYS A 452 24.20 -18.81 -30.85
N GLN A 453 23.53 -19.52 -31.77
CA GLN A 453 22.40 -18.98 -32.53
C GLN A 453 21.20 -18.66 -31.63
N THR A 454 20.84 -19.55 -30.70
CA THR A 454 19.76 -19.32 -29.74
C THR A 454 20.08 -18.13 -28.81
N LYS A 455 21.35 -17.96 -28.42
CA LYS A 455 21.80 -16.82 -27.63
C LYS A 455 21.78 -15.50 -28.41
N GLU A 456 22.16 -15.50 -29.67
CA GLU A 456 22.05 -14.33 -30.55
C GLU A 456 20.57 -13.91 -30.74
N ASN A 457 19.66 -14.88 -30.89
CA ASN A 457 18.23 -14.62 -30.92
C ASN A 457 17.72 -14.01 -29.60
N LEU A 458 18.16 -14.55 -28.45
CA LEU A 458 17.83 -14.01 -27.12
C LEU A 458 18.30 -12.55 -26.98
N ASP A 459 19.55 -12.27 -27.36
CA ASP A 459 20.13 -10.93 -27.29
C ASP A 459 19.38 -9.95 -28.22
N ALA A 460 18.97 -10.39 -29.42
CA ALA A 460 18.17 -9.59 -30.34
C ALA A 460 16.79 -9.24 -29.75
N ILE A 461 16.09 -10.21 -29.16
CA ILE A 461 14.78 -10.00 -28.50
C ILE A 461 14.94 -9.06 -27.29
N LEU A 462 15.97 -9.24 -26.47
CA LEU A 462 16.24 -8.40 -25.31
C LEU A 462 16.61 -6.96 -25.71
N ASN A 463 17.38 -6.77 -26.77
CA ASN A 463 17.73 -5.43 -27.26
C ASN A 463 16.50 -4.72 -27.83
N LYS A 464 15.69 -5.39 -28.65
CA LYS A 464 14.41 -4.85 -29.13
C LYS A 464 13.48 -4.48 -27.97
N TRP A 465 13.36 -5.33 -26.96
CA TRP A 465 12.57 -5.03 -25.76
C TRP A 465 13.13 -3.84 -24.96
N ARG A 466 14.46 -3.68 -24.87
CA ARG A 466 15.09 -2.53 -24.21
C ARG A 466 14.83 -1.22 -24.94
N GLU A 467 14.88 -1.23 -26.27
CA GLU A 467 14.54 -0.07 -27.11
C GLU A 467 13.07 0.31 -26.93
N GLU A 468 12.16 -0.66 -26.98
CA GLU A 468 10.73 -0.41 -26.74
C GLU A 468 10.42 0.06 -25.30
N ARG A 469 11.28 -0.28 -24.33
CA ARG A 469 11.12 0.09 -22.90
C ARG A 469 11.45 1.55 -22.62
N GLU A 470 12.42 2.15 -23.31
CA GLU A 470 12.81 3.55 -23.05
C GLU A 470 11.83 4.55 -23.65
N GLU A 471 11.07 4.16 -24.69
CA GLU A 471 10.17 5.04 -25.43
C GLU A 471 8.69 4.93 -25.06
N LYS A 472 8.22 3.82 -24.46
CA LYS A 472 6.78 3.63 -24.19
C LYS A 472 6.35 4.20 -22.84
N GLU A 473 5.71 5.36 -22.86
CA GLU A 473 4.76 5.75 -21.82
C GLU A 473 3.56 4.80 -21.84
N VAL A 474 3.25 4.17 -20.71
CA VAL A 474 2.13 3.23 -20.62
C VAL A 474 0.84 4.03 -20.39
N VAL A 475 -0.18 3.80 -21.21
CA VAL A 475 -1.49 4.45 -21.03
C VAL A 475 -2.34 3.61 -20.08
N VAL A 476 -2.89 4.25 -19.04
CA VAL A 476 -3.81 3.64 -18.08
C VAL A 476 -5.23 4.03 -18.44
N THR A 477 -6.06 3.02 -18.66
CA THR A 477 -7.44 3.12 -19.16
C THR A 477 -8.46 2.82 -18.07
N ALA A 478 -9.74 3.00 -18.38
CA ALA A 478 -10.83 2.62 -17.48
C ALA A 478 -10.81 1.12 -17.12
N ASP A 479 -10.44 0.26 -18.06
CA ASP A 479 -10.38 -1.19 -17.84
C ASP A 479 -9.29 -1.57 -16.81
N ASP A 480 -8.18 -0.84 -16.77
CA ASP A 480 -7.14 -1.03 -15.76
C ASP A 480 -7.67 -0.72 -14.36
N MET A 481 -8.43 0.36 -14.22
CA MET A 481 -9.07 0.74 -12.95
C MET A 481 -10.09 -0.31 -12.51
N MET A 482 -10.94 -0.77 -13.43
CA MET A 482 -11.91 -1.83 -13.15
C MET A 482 -11.22 -3.13 -12.72
N HIS A 483 -10.09 -3.49 -13.33
CA HIS A 483 -9.33 -4.66 -12.93
C HIS A 483 -8.77 -4.53 -11.50
N ILE A 484 -8.20 -3.38 -11.14
CA ILE A 484 -7.71 -3.14 -9.78
C ILE A 484 -8.86 -3.26 -8.77
N ILE A 485 -9.97 -2.56 -9.02
CA ILE A 485 -11.14 -2.62 -8.12
C ILE A 485 -11.68 -4.04 -8.05
N SER A 486 -11.69 -4.77 -9.16
CA SER A 486 -12.13 -6.17 -9.21
C SER A 486 -11.28 -7.07 -8.34
N LYS A 487 -9.95 -6.90 -8.39
CA LYS A 487 -9.01 -7.68 -7.58
C LYS A 487 -9.11 -7.35 -6.10
N VAL A 488 -9.30 -6.07 -5.74
CA VAL A 488 -9.42 -5.62 -4.35
C VAL A 488 -10.75 -6.06 -3.73
N THR A 489 -11.84 -5.98 -4.50
CA THR A 489 -13.20 -6.25 -3.99
C THR A 489 -13.66 -7.69 -4.24
N GLY A 490 -12.95 -8.45 -5.09
CA GLY A 490 -13.40 -9.75 -5.60
C GLY A 490 -14.56 -9.65 -6.60
N VAL A 491 -14.96 -8.44 -7.00
CA VAL A 491 -16.12 -8.20 -7.87
C VAL A 491 -15.68 -8.23 -9.33
N PRO A 492 -16.21 -9.10 -10.20
CA PRO A 492 -15.89 -9.04 -11.62
C PRO A 492 -16.48 -7.76 -12.24
N LEU A 493 -15.61 -6.79 -12.56
CA LEU A 493 -16.00 -5.46 -13.09
C LEU A 493 -15.64 -5.23 -14.56
N GLN A 494 -14.96 -6.19 -15.20
CA GLN A 494 -14.74 -6.10 -16.65
C GLN A 494 -16.09 -5.95 -17.36
N ARG A 495 -16.10 -5.30 -18.54
CA ARG A 495 -17.29 -5.18 -19.41
C ARG A 495 -17.74 -6.57 -19.89
N MET A 496 -18.34 -7.32 -18.97
CA MET A 496 -18.92 -8.64 -19.16
C MET A 496 -20.41 -8.53 -19.46
N GLU A 497 -20.97 -7.36 -19.78
CA GLU A 497 -22.41 -7.26 -20.02
C GLU A 497 -22.88 -8.22 -21.13
N GLN A 498 -22.08 -8.39 -22.19
CA GLN A 498 -22.41 -9.35 -23.26
C GLN A 498 -22.10 -10.79 -22.87
N GLU A 499 -20.91 -11.08 -22.32
CA GLU A 499 -20.53 -12.44 -21.91
C GLU A 499 -21.37 -12.99 -20.76
N GLU A 500 -21.68 -12.17 -19.75
CA GLU A 500 -22.51 -12.52 -18.61
C GLU A 500 -23.98 -12.70 -19.02
N THR A 501 -24.48 -11.90 -19.96
CA THR A 501 -25.82 -12.11 -20.53
C THR A 501 -25.87 -13.43 -21.30
N GLN A 502 -24.87 -13.72 -22.14
CA GLN A 502 -24.75 -15.00 -22.83
C GLN A 502 -24.64 -16.17 -21.85
N LYS A 503 -23.84 -16.01 -20.80
CA LYS A 503 -23.68 -16.98 -19.71
C LYS A 503 -25.03 -17.24 -19.03
N LEU A 504 -25.78 -16.20 -18.65
CA LEU A 504 -27.11 -16.35 -18.05
C LEU A 504 -28.15 -16.97 -19.00
N LEU A 505 -28.02 -16.78 -20.32
CA LEU A 505 -28.86 -17.46 -21.31
C LEU A 505 -28.57 -18.96 -21.36
N MET A 506 -27.30 -19.37 -21.22
CA MET A 506 -26.85 -20.77 -21.20
C MET A 506 -26.93 -21.43 -19.80
N MET A 507 -27.25 -20.65 -18.76
CA MET A 507 -27.28 -21.10 -17.37
C MET A 507 -28.14 -22.35 -17.16
N GLU A 508 -29.35 -22.36 -17.72
CA GLU A 508 -30.29 -23.46 -17.50
C GLU A 508 -29.74 -24.78 -18.06
N SER A 509 -29.11 -24.75 -19.24
CA SER A 509 -28.47 -25.93 -19.84
C SER A 509 -27.23 -26.39 -19.07
N GLU A 510 -26.35 -25.47 -18.65
CA GLU A 510 -25.13 -25.84 -17.92
C GLU A 510 -25.43 -26.37 -16.52
N MET A 511 -26.38 -25.76 -15.81
CA MET A 511 -26.78 -26.21 -14.48
C MET A 511 -27.44 -27.59 -14.52
N LYS A 512 -28.27 -27.89 -15.55
CA LYS A 512 -28.90 -29.21 -15.74
C LYS A 512 -27.90 -30.33 -16.00
N GLN A 513 -26.72 -30.03 -16.56
CA GLN A 513 -25.66 -31.03 -16.73
C GLN A 513 -25.02 -31.46 -15.40
N ARG A 514 -25.00 -30.56 -14.41
CA ARG A 514 -24.37 -30.81 -13.10
C ARG A 514 -25.38 -31.25 -12.04
N VAL A 515 -26.56 -30.63 -12.01
CA VAL A 515 -27.61 -30.89 -11.03
C VAL A 515 -28.69 -31.77 -11.65
N ILE A 516 -28.66 -33.06 -11.32
CA ILE A 516 -29.57 -34.06 -11.91
C ILE A 516 -30.85 -34.18 -11.08
N GLY A 517 -32.01 -34.19 -11.76
CA GLY A 517 -33.32 -34.44 -11.16
C GLY A 517 -33.96 -33.23 -10.46
N GLN A 518 -33.44 -32.01 -10.66
CA GLN A 518 -33.95 -30.76 -10.06
C GLN A 518 -34.26 -29.68 -11.12
N ASP A 519 -34.81 -30.10 -12.27
CA ASP A 519 -35.01 -29.23 -13.43
C ASP A 519 -35.92 -28.02 -13.15
N GLU A 520 -36.97 -28.20 -12.34
CA GLU A 520 -37.89 -27.13 -11.96
C GLU A 520 -37.17 -26.05 -11.16
N ALA A 521 -36.35 -26.44 -10.17
CA ALA A 521 -35.58 -25.53 -9.35
C ALA A 521 -34.55 -24.75 -10.18
N VAL A 522 -33.79 -25.45 -11.05
CA VAL A 522 -32.82 -24.82 -11.96
C VAL A 522 -33.49 -23.82 -12.89
N THR A 523 -34.66 -24.18 -13.44
CA THR A 523 -35.43 -23.30 -14.33
C THR A 523 -35.95 -22.06 -13.59
N ALA A 524 -36.46 -22.22 -12.37
CA ALA A 524 -36.95 -21.11 -11.54
C ALA A 524 -35.84 -20.11 -11.19
N ILE A 525 -34.68 -20.61 -10.76
CA ILE A 525 -33.49 -19.80 -10.46
C ILE A 525 -33.02 -19.07 -11.71
N SER A 526 -32.84 -19.78 -12.83
CA SER A 526 -32.37 -19.20 -14.10
C SER A 526 -33.31 -18.10 -14.61
N LYS A 527 -34.62 -18.26 -14.46
CA LYS A 527 -35.60 -17.22 -14.81
C LYS A 527 -35.49 -15.99 -13.89
N ALA A 528 -35.35 -16.19 -12.59
CA ALA A 528 -35.22 -15.09 -11.63
C ALA A 528 -33.94 -14.28 -11.83
N LEU A 529 -32.80 -14.94 -12.06
CA LEU A 529 -31.52 -14.27 -12.29
C LEU A 529 -31.49 -13.55 -13.64
N ARG A 530 -32.08 -14.12 -14.70
CA ARG A 530 -32.25 -13.40 -15.99
C ARG A 530 -33.07 -12.11 -15.83
N ARG A 531 -34.18 -12.15 -15.06
CA ARG A 531 -34.96 -10.93 -14.75
C ARG A 531 -34.15 -9.91 -13.95
N SER A 532 -33.37 -10.40 -12.98
CA SER A 532 -32.48 -9.58 -12.15
C SER A 532 -31.46 -8.80 -12.99
N ARG A 533 -30.91 -9.44 -14.03
CA ARG A 533 -29.91 -8.84 -14.91
C ARG A 533 -30.48 -7.92 -15.99
N ALA A 534 -31.72 -8.17 -16.44
CA ALA A 534 -32.40 -7.32 -17.43
C ALA A 534 -32.82 -5.93 -16.89
N ASP A 535 -32.29 -5.52 -15.73
CA ASP A 535 -32.64 -4.30 -14.98
C ASP A 535 -34.15 -4.16 -14.68
N LEU A 536 -34.86 -5.29 -14.68
CA LEU A 536 -36.29 -5.40 -14.32
C LEU A 536 -36.49 -5.65 -12.82
N LYS A 537 -35.44 -5.47 -12.01
CA LYS A 537 -35.46 -5.66 -10.55
C LYS A 537 -35.46 -4.33 -9.81
N ASP A 538 -35.90 -4.38 -8.55
CA ASP A 538 -35.64 -3.29 -7.62
C ASP A 538 -34.13 -3.24 -7.30
N PRO A 539 -33.42 -2.12 -7.58
CA PRO A 539 -32.00 -1.98 -7.30
C PRO A 539 -31.66 -1.98 -5.80
N ARG A 540 -32.67 -1.92 -4.92
CA ARG A 540 -32.50 -2.02 -3.47
C ARG A 540 -32.47 -3.46 -2.96
N ARG A 541 -32.88 -4.44 -3.76
CA ARG A 541 -32.99 -5.84 -3.29
C ARG A 541 -31.82 -6.72 -3.73
N PRO A 542 -31.59 -7.87 -3.07
CA PRO A 542 -30.65 -8.88 -3.52
C PRO A 542 -30.88 -9.32 -4.98
N ILE A 543 -29.89 -9.94 -5.60
CA ILE A 543 -29.95 -10.43 -7.00
C ILE A 543 -31.10 -11.43 -7.17
N GLY A 544 -31.29 -12.30 -6.19
CA GLY A 544 -32.41 -13.24 -6.15
C GLY A 544 -32.55 -13.82 -4.76
N SER A 545 -33.77 -14.18 -4.41
CA SER A 545 -34.10 -14.74 -3.11
C SER A 545 -34.93 -16.00 -3.31
N PHE A 546 -34.46 -17.12 -2.76
CA PHE A 546 -35.04 -18.44 -3.01
C PHE A 546 -35.23 -19.22 -1.70
N VAL A 547 -36.26 -20.06 -1.68
CA VAL A 547 -36.47 -21.08 -0.64
C VAL A 547 -36.41 -22.45 -1.30
N PHE A 548 -35.48 -23.29 -0.87
CA PHE A 548 -35.32 -24.66 -1.35
C PHE A 548 -35.98 -25.63 -0.37
N LEU A 549 -37.04 -26.29 -0.85
CA LEU A 549 -37.87 -27.21 -0.08
C LEU A 549 -37.56 -28.65 -0.49
N GLY A 550 -37.53 -29.57 0.47
CA GLY A 550 -37.35 -31.00 0.22
C GLY A 550 -36.64 -31.73 1.36
N PRO A 551 -36.58 -33.07 1.36
CA PRO A 551 -35.86 -33.83 2.39
C PRO A 551 -34.34 -33.60 2.32
N THR A 552 -33.63 -34.01 3.37
CA THR A 552 -32.16 -34.00 3.38
C THR A 552 -31.61 -34.94 2.29
N GLY A 553 -30.48 -34.56 1.69
CA GLY A 553 -29.81 -35.40 0.67
C GLY A 553 -30.28 -35.23 -0.78
N VAL A 554 -31.33 -34.44 -1.06
CA VAL A 554 -31.85 -34.23 -2.44
C VAL A 554 -31.04 -33.25 -3.29
N GLY A 555 -29.98 -32.64 -2.73
CA GLY A 555 -29.08 -31.75 -3.47
C GLY A 555 -29.29 -30.25 -3.27
N LYS A 556 -30.05 -29.80 -2.27
CA LYS A 556 -30.29 -28.36 -1.98
C LYS A 556 -28.99 -27.56 -1.83
N THR A 557 -28.09 -28.02 -0.96
CA THR A 557 -26.77 -27.40 -0.73
C THR A 557 -25.86 -27.53 -1.95
N TYR A 558 -25.96 -28.63 -2.70
CA TYR A 558 -25.19 -28.83 -3.92
C TYR A 558 -25.60 -27.87 -5.03
N LEU A 559 -26.90 -27.61 -5.18
CA LEU A 559 -27.43 -26.60 -6.11
C LEU A 559 -26.95 -25.20 -5.76
N ALA A 560 -26.94 -24.84 -4.47
CA ALA A 560 -26.41 -23.54 -4.00
C ALA A 560 -24.90 -23.40 -4.30
N ARG A 561 -24.10 -24.44 -4.07
CA ARG A 561 -22.67 -24.45 -4.39
C ARG A 561 -22.41 -24.33 -5.90
N THR A 562 -23.14 -25.10 -6.70
CA THR A 562 -23.03 -25.05 -8.17
C THR A 562 -23.45 -23.68 -8.69
N LEU A 563 -24.45 -23.04 -8.07
CA LEU A 563 -24.86 -21.69 -8.40
C LEU A 563 -23.77 -20.67 -8.09
N ALA A 564 -23.08 -20.80 -6.94
CA ALA A 564 -21.98 -19.91 -6.57
C ALA A 564 -20.82 -20.01 -7.58
N GLU A 565 -20.41 -21.24 -7.92
CA GLU A 565 -19.37 -21.49 -8.92
C GLU A 565 -19.77 -20.95 -10.30
N PHE A 566 -21.02 -21.17 -10.73
CA PHE A 566 -21.50 -20.66 -12.01
C PHE A 566 -21.56 -19.13 -12.04
N MET A 567 -22.16 -18.49 -11.03
CA MET A 567 -22.39 -17.04 -11.02
C MET A 567 -21.12 -16.25 -10.74
N PHE A 568 -20.28 -16.70 -9.80
CA PHE A 568 -19.15 -15.94 -9.30
C PHE A 568 -17.79 -16.55 -9.66
N GLY A 569 -17.76 -17.72 -10.31
CA GLY A 569 -16.53 -18.40 -10.74
C GLY A 569 -15.75 -19.08 -9.62
N ASP A 570 -16.26 -19.03 -8.38
CA ASP A 570 -15.60 -19.54 -7.18
C ASP A 570 -16.62 -20.28 -6.30
N SER A 571 -16.31 -21.51 -5.90
CA SER A 571 -17.13 -22.27 -4.94
C SER A 571 -17.11 -21.65 -3.55
N ASP A 572 -16.04 -20.95 -3.17
CA ASP A 572 -15.90 -20.27 -1.88
C ASP A 572 -16.74 -18.97 -1.83
N ALA A 573 -17.38 -18.58 -2.93
CA ALA A 573 -18.39 -17.52 -2.93
C ALA A 573 -19.71 -17.96 -2.26
N LEU A 574 -19.82 -19.23 -1.83
CA LEU A 574 -20.91 -19.72 -0.99
C LEU A 574 -20.64 -19.40 0.48
N ILE A 575 -21.41 -18.46 1.05
CA ILE A 575 -21.46 -18.19 2.49
C ILE A 575 -22.56 -19.08 3.07
N GLN A 576 -22.19 -20.19 3.70
CA GLN A 576 -23.14 -21.10 4.35
C GLN A 576 -23.26 -20.79 5.83
N ILE A 577 -24.49 -20.64 6.32
CA ILE A 577 -24.83 -20.43 7.72
C ILE A 577 -25.87 -21.46 8.13
N ASP A 578 -25.51 -22.30 9.11
CA ASP A 578 -26.40 -23.31 9.68
C ASP A 578 -27.33 -22.66 10.71
N MET A 579 -28.64 -22.66 10.45
CA MET A 579 -29.63 -22.06 11.33
C MET A 579 -29.88 -22.87 12.61
N SER A 580 -29.41 -24.11 12.70
CA SER A 580 -29.40 -24.89 13.93
C SER A 580 -28.51 -24.27 15.01
N GLU A 581 -27.51 -23.46 14.65
CA GLU A 581 -26.70 -22.69 15.62
C GLU A 581 -27.45 -21.45 16.18
N TYR A 582 -28.55 -21.07 15.51
CA TYR A 582 -29.28 -19.83 15.75
C TYR A 582 -30.68 -20.05 16.35
N MET A 583 -30.88 -21.17 17.05
CA MET A 583 -32.15 -21.53 17.70
C MET A 583 -32.52 -20.60 18.87
N GLU A 584 -31.52 -19.98 19.51
CA GLU A 584 -31.70 -19.19 20.72
C GLU A 584 -31.65 -17.69 20.42
N LYS A 585 -32.37 -16.91 21.23
CA LYS A 585 -32.48 -15.45 21.03
C LYS A 585 -31.13 -14.72 21.03
N PHE A 586 -30.19 -15.13 21.89
CA PHE A 586 -28.88 -14.47 21.99
C PHE A 586 -27.88 -14.94 20.93
N THR A 587 -28.10 -16.09 20.28
CA THR A 587 -27.25 -16.51 19.16
C THR A 587 -27.63 -15.75 17.89
N ALA A 588 -28.90 -15.35 17.73
CA ALA A 588 -29.35 -14.49 16.62
C ALA A 588 -28.54 -13.19 16.49
N SER A 589 -28.15 -12.56 17.61
CA SER A 589 -27.30 -11.37 17.56
C SER A 589 -25.90 -11.63 17.02
N ARG A 590 -25.37 -12.87 17.06
CA ARG A 590 -24.05 -13.19 16.49
C ARG A 590 -24.01 -13.03 14.97
N LEU A 591 -25.14 -13.08 14.26
CA LEU A 591 -25.19 -12.85 12.81
C LEU A 591 -24.73 -11.42 12.44
N ILE A 592 -25.17 -10.43 13.22
CA ILE A 592 -24.92 -9.00 12.97
C ILE A 592 -23.92 -8.37 13.96
N GLY A 593 -23.58 -9.10 15.03
CA GLY A 593 -22.68 -8.68 16.09
C GLY A 593 -23.41 -8.46 17.41
N SER A 594 -22.73 -8.77 18.52
CA SER A 594 -23.25 -8.57 19.87
C SER A 594 -23.51 -7.07 20.12
N PRO A 595 -24.54 -6.67 20.90
CA PRO A 595 -24.74 -5.28 21.29
C PRO A 595 -23.64 -4.75 22.23
N PRO A 596 -23.48 -3.41 22.39
CA PRO A 596 -22.54 -2.82 23.35
C PRO A 596 -22.75 -3.36 24.77
N GLY A 597 -21.69 -3.86 25.40
CA GLY A 597 -21.71 -4.41 26.76
C GLY A 597 -21.81 -5.93 26.87
N TYR A 598 -21.90 -6.65 25.74
CA TYR A 598 -21.84 -8.12 25.69
C TYR A 598 -20.47 -8.63 25.22
N VAL A 599 -20.09 -9.84 25.64
CA VAL A 599 -18.85 -10.50 25.17
C VAL A 599 -18.93 -10.68 23.65
N GLY A 600 -17.86 -10.31 22.94
CA GLY A 600 -17.81 -10.32 21.48
C GLY A 600 -18.38 -9.05 20.81
N TYR A 601 -18.63 -7.96 21.55
CA TYR A 601 -19.04 -6.67 20.95
C TYR A 601 -18.00 -6.13 19.94
N GLU A 602 -16.71 -6.37 20.18
CA GLU A 602 -15.63 -5.94 19.28
C GLU A 602 -15.46 -6.89 18.07
N GLU A 603 -16.07 -8.07 18.12
CA GLU A 603 -16.09 -9.03 17.01
C GLU A 603 -17.34 -8.72 16.16
N GLY A 604 -17.13 -8.28 14.91
CA GLY A 604 -18.24 -8.06 13.98
C GLY A 604 -19.07 -9.33 13.77
N GLY A 605 -20.33 -9.19 13.37
CA GLY A 605 -21.21 -10.35 13.20
C GLY A 605 -20.75 -11.30 12.09
N GLN A 606 -21.02 -12.60 12.27
CA GLN A 606 -20.56 -13.65 11.36
C GLN A 606 -21.09 -13.43 9.92
N LEU A 607 -22.38 -13.12 9.78
CA LEU A 607 -23.00 -12.84 8.48
C LEU A 607 -22.55 -11.48 7.94
N SER A 608 -22.58 -10.44 8.79
CA SER A 608 -22.20 -9.09 8.38
C SER A 608 -20.76 -9.00 7.87
N GLU A 609 -19.80 -9.65 8.54
CA GLU A 609 -18.40 -9.63 8.12
C GLU A 609 -18.15 -10.53 6.91
N ALA A 610 -18.80 -11.69 6.81
CA ALA A 610 -18.67 -12.56 5.65
C ALA A 610 -19.15 -11.85 4.36
N VAL A 611 -20.32 -11.22 4.41
CA VAL A 611 -20.89 -10.49 3.27
C VAL A 611 -20.12 -9.19 2.99
N ARG A 612 -19.64 -8.49 4.02
CA ARG A 612 -18.78 -7.32 3.82
C ARG A 612 -17.47 -7.66 3.10
N ARG A 613 -16.86 -8.80 3.43
CA ARG A 613 -15.63 -9.29 2.76
C ARG A 613 -15.89 -9.80 1.36
N ARG A 614 -17.06 -10.41 1.12
CA ARG A 614 -17.49 -10.93 -0.19
C ARG A 614 -18.94 -10.50 -0.51
N PRO A 615 -19.14 -9.26 -1.02
CA PRO A 615 -20.48 -8.74 -1.32
C PRO A 615 -21.18 -9.46 -2.48
N TYR A 616 -20.41 -10.16 -3.32
CA TYR A 616 -20.88 -10.98 -4.43
C TYR A 616 -20.77 -12.44 -4.02
N SER A 617 -21.84 -12.95 -3.46
CA SER A 617 -21.86 -14.27 -2.84
C SER A 617 -23.26 -14.87 -2.90
N VAL A 618 -23.29 -16.20 -2.82
CA VAL A 618 -24.52 -16.93 -2.50
C VAL A 618 -24.56 -17.07 -0.98
N VAL A 619 -25.54 -16.48 -0.32
CA VAL A 619 -25.75 -16.62 1.12
C VAL A 619 -26.79 -17.71 1.34
N LEU A 620 -26.35 -18.83 1.89
CA LEU A 620 -27.16 -20.01 2.17
C LEU A 620 -27.49 -20.09 3.65
N PHE A 621 -28.75 -19.89 4.01
CA PHE A 621 -29.31 -20.16 5.33
C PHE A 621 -29.87 -21.59 5.34
N ASP A 622 -29.12 -22.52 5.92
CA ASP A 622 -29.48 -23.93 5.96
C ASP A 622 -30.44 -24.22 7.12
N GLU A 623 -31.49 -25.01 6.90
CA GLU A 623 -32.49 -25.43 7.91
C GLU A 623 -33.21 -24.27 8.61
N ILE A 624 -33.73 -23.31 7.83
CA ILE A 624 -34.31 -22.06 8.36
C ILE A 624 -35.48 -22.27 9.34
N GLU A 625 -36.16 -23.41 9.31
CA GLU A 625 -37.19 -23.77 10.29
C GLU A 625 -36.67 -23.94 11.73
N LYS A 626 -35.35 -24.09 11.91
CA LYS A 626 -34.73 -24.22 13.24
C LYS A 626 -34.39 -22.87 13.86
N ALA A 627 -34.31 -21.80 13.06
CA ALA A 627 -33.90 -20.49 13.54
C ALA A 627 -34.88 -19.88 14.54
N HIS A 628 -34.36 -19.07 15.46
CA HIS A 628 -35.18 -18.21 16.29
C HIS A 628 -35.95 -17.18 15.44
N PRO A 629 -37.20 -16.79 15.78
CA PRO A 629 -37.98 -15.81 15.02
C PRO A 629 -37.28 -14.46 14.77
N ASP A 630 -36.41 -14.01 15.68
CA ASP A 630 -35.62 -12.77 15.51
C ASP A 630 -34.69 -12.83 14.29
N VAL A 631 -34.22 -14.02 13.89
CA VAL A 631 -33.44 -14.20 12.66
C VAL A 631 -34.29 -13.91 11.43
N MET A 632 -35.57 -14.32 11.44
CA MET A 632 -36.49 -14.04 10.33
C MET A 632 -36.70 -12.53 10.14
N HIS A 633 -36.76 -11.75 11.22
CA HIS A 633 -36.85 -10.29 11.13
C HIS A 633 -35.62 -9.67 10.46
N LEU A 634 -34.41 -10.17 10.78
CA LEU A 634 -33.18 -9.74 10.13
C LEU A 634 -33.18 -10.12 8.64
N LEU A 635 -33.63 -11.33 8.31
CA LEU A 635 -33.73 -11.79 6.92
C LEU A 635 -34.72 -10.96 6.11
N LEU A 636 -35.88 -10.61 6.66
CA LEU A 636 -36.85 -9.73 6.00
C LEU A 636 -36.23 -8.38 5.64
N GLN A 637 -35.47 -7.77 6.57
CA GLN A 637 -34.74 -6.53 6.28
C GLN A 637 -33.75 -6.70 5.13
N ILE A 638 -32.99 -7.81 5.11
CA ILE A 638 -32.05 -8.11 4.01
C ILE A 638 -32.79 -8.29 2.68
N LEU A 639 -33.94 -8.96 2.68
CA LEU A 639 -34.73 -9.25 1.49
C LEU A 639 -35.43 -8.00 0.93
N GLU A 640 -35.82 -7.05 1.78
CA GLU A 640 -36.52 -5.82 1.39
C GLU A 640 -35.58 -4.67 1.03
N ASP A 641 -34.61 -4.36 1.89
CA ASP A 641 -33.73 -3.19 1.77
C ASP A 641 -32.37 -3.52 1.16
N GLY A 642 -32.03 -4.81 1.06
CA GLY A 642 -30.72 -5.27 0.61
C GLY A 642 -29.57 -4.73 1.45
N LYS A 643 -29.87 -4.23 2.67
CA LYS A 643 -28.90 -3.60 3.55
C LYS A 643 -29.25 -3.88 5.00
N ILE A 644 -28.22 -4.09 5.81
CA ILE A 644 -28.36 -4.20 7.26
C ILE A 644 -27.26 -3.38 7.93
N THR A 645 -27.52 -2.92 9.15
CA THR A 645 -26.50 -2.24 9.96
C THR A 645 -26.01 -3.19 11.04
N ASP A 646 -24.70 -3.41 11.11
CA ASP A 646 -24.08 -4.26 12.12
C ASP A 646 -24.05 -3.57 13.51
N SER A 647 -23.64 -4.30 14.55
CA SER A 647 -23.55 -3.75 15.91
C SER A 647 -22.51 -2.63 16.08
N LEU A 648 -21.58 -2.49 15.13
CA LEU A 648 -20.55 -1.45 15.07
C LEU A 648 -21.01 -0.23 14.27
N GLY A 649 -22.25 -0.22 13.77
CA GLY A 649 -22.83 0.88 13.00
C GLY A 649 -22.42 0.89 11.52
N ARG A 650 -21.79 -0.18 11.02
CA ARG A 650 -21.41 -0.31 9.60
C ARG A 650 -22.60 -0.78 8.80
N LYS A 651 -22.82 -0.15 7.64
CA LYS A 651 -23.85 -0.57 6.68
C LYS A 651 -23.29 -1.68 5.78
N ILE A 652 -23.88 -2.86 5.83
CA ILE A 652 -23.52 -4.03 5.04
C ILE A 652 -24.48 -4.13 3.86
N ASP A 653 -23.94 -4.40 2.67
CA ASP A 653 -24.68 -4.41 1.41
C ASP A 653 -24.90 -5.84 0.90
N PHE A 654 -26.18 -6.20 0.74
CA PHE A 654 -26.66 -7.49 0.22
C PHE A 654 -27.26 -7.37 -1.19
N ARG A 655 -27.24 -6.19 -1.83
CA ARG A 655 -27.84 -5.99 -3.17
C ARG A 655 -27.18 -6.84 -4.26
N ASN A 656 -25.94 -7.27 -4.03
CA ASN A 656 -25.15 -8.09 -4.93
C ASN A 656 -25.08 -9.58 -4.50
N THR A 657 -25.90 -9.99 -3.53
CA THR A 657 -25.95 -11.40 -3.08
C THR A 657 -27.13 -12.15 -3.68
N ILE A 658 -27.02 -13.47 -3.73
CA ILE A 658 -28.14 -14.38 -3.96
C ILE A 658 -28.47 -15.01 -2.61
N ILE A 659 -29.69 -14.79 -2.11
CA ILE A 659 -30.14 -15.33 -0.83
C ILE A 659 -30.84 -16.67 -1.09
N ILE A 660 -30.38 -17.73 -0.44
CA ILE A 660 -31.00 -19.05 -0.47
C ILE A 660 -31.30 -19.46 0.96
N MET A 661 -32.53 -19.87 1.21
CA MET A 661 -32.94 -20.52 2.45
C MET A 661 -33.27 -21.98 2.14
N THR A 662 -32.78 -22.94 2.91
CA THR A 662 -33.23 -24.34 2.77
C THR A 662 -34.19 -24.66 3.90
N SER A 663 -35.15 -25.54 3.62
CA SER A 663 -36.01 -26.09 4.66
C SER A 663 -36.31 -27.57 4.42
N ASN A 664 -36.37 -28.33 5.51
CA ASN A 664 -36.82 -29.73 5.51
C ASN A 664 -38.32 -29.86 5.86
N VAL A 665 -39.04 -28.73 5.97
CA VAL A 665 -40.48 -28.72 6.28
C VAL A 665 -41.25 -29.55 5.25
N GLY A 666 -42.15 -30.41 5.74
CA GLY A 666 -42.95 -31.30 4.92
C GLY A 666 -42.28 -32.64 4.56
N ALA A 667 -40.99 -32.85 4.87
CA ALA A 667 -40.30 -34.12 4.57
C ALA A 667 -40.91 -35.35 5.29
N ASP A 668 -41.47 -35.18 6.49
CA ASP A 668 -42.13 -36.26 7.24
C ASP A 668 -43.46 -36.70 6.60
N LEU A 669 -44.11 -35.82 5.84
CA LEU A 669 -45.32 -36.15 5.08
C LEU A 669 -44.99 -37.12 3.92
N LEU A 670 -43.76 -37.01 3.38
CA LEU A 670 -43.26 -37.87 2.30
C LEU A 670 -42.94 -39.28 2.79
N LYS A 671 -42.33 -39.39 3.98
CA LYS A 671 -42.02 -40.70 4.59
C LYS A 671 -43.27 -41.50 4.96
N LYS A 672 -44.39 -40.84 5.24
CA LYS A 672 -45.67 -41.52 5.55
C LYS A 672 -46.39 -42.08 4.33
N GLN A 673 -45.98 -41.73 3.10
CA GLN A 673 -46.61 -42.18 1.84
C GLN A 673 -45.97 -43.41 1.20
N THR A 674 -44.89 -44.00 1.75
CA THR A 674 -44.47 -45.35 1.36
C THR A 674 -45.46 -46.37 1.93
N VAL A 675 -46.54 -46.60 1.18
CA VAL A 675 -47.66 -47.48 1.53
C VAL A 675 -47.25 -48.96 1.47
N MET A 676 -47.67 -49.72 2.49
CA MET A 676 -47.84 -51.18 2.47
C MET A 676 -48.69 -51.61 1.25
N GLY A 677 -48.10 -52.26 0.24
CA GLY A 677 -48.86 -52.92 -0.83
C GLY A 677 -48.10 -53.14 -2.14
N PHE A 678 -48.30 -54.31 -2.76
CA PHE A 678 -47.73 -54.70 -4.06
C PHE A 678 -48.55 -54.12 -5.23
N GLY A 679 -48.35 -52.84 -5.54
CA GLY A 679 -48.89 -52.21 -6.75
C GLY A 679 -47.83 -51.36 -7.44
N ALA A 680 -47.73 -51.42 -8.77
CA ALA A 680 -46.74 -50.66 -9.54
C ALA A 680 -46.98 -49.13 -9.41
N PRO A 681 -45.92 -48.31 -9.28
CA PRO A 681 -46.07 -46.87 -9.08
C PRO A 681 -46.60 -46.19 -10.35
N MET A 682 -47.67 -45.40 -10.21
CA MET A 682 -48.10 -44.45 -11.24
C MET A 682 -47.19 -43.21 -11.16
N GLU A 683 -46.17 -43.16 -12.02
CA GLU A 683 -45.24 -42.02 -12.14
C GLU A 683 -45.96 -40.81 -12.76
N GLY A 684 -46.35 -39.82 -11.94
CA GLY A 684 -46.85 -38.53 -12.40
C GLY A 684 -47.81 -37.83 -11.44
N HIS A 685 -48.80 -38.54 -10.90
CA HIS A 685 -49.83 -37.95 -10.01
C HIS A 685 -49.34 -37.67 -8.59
N ASP A 686 -48.22 -38.28 -8.16
CA ASP A 686 -47.70 -38.16 -6.79
C ASP A 686 -46.88 -36.87 -6.59
N TYR A 687 -46.24 -36.33 -7.64
CA TYR A 687 -45.34 -35.16 -7.51
C TYR A 687 -46.10 -33.84 -7.27
N ASP A 688 -47.12 -33.52 -8.07
CA ASP A 688 -47.87 -32.27 -7.92
C ASP A 688 -48.60 -32.24 -6.56
N SER A 689 -49.21 -33.37 -6.15
CA SER A 689 -49.84 -33.52 -4.84
C SER A 689 -48.85 -33.37 -3.68
N MET A 690 -47.65 -33.91 -3.83
CA MET A 690 -46.55 -33.72 -2.89
C MET A 690 -46.10 -32.25 -2.80
N ARG A 691 -45.88 -31.59 -3.95
CA ARG A 691 -45.47 -30.18 -4.01
C ARG A 691 -46.46 -29.29 -3.30
N ASP A 692 -47.75 -29.44 -3.59
CA ASP A 692 -48.80 -28.59 -3.02
C ASP A 692 -48.90 -28.77 -1.50
N LYS A 693 -48.78 -30.00 -0.98
CA LYS A 693 -48.72 -30.27 0.47
C LYS A 693 -47.51 -29.63 1.14
N ILE A 694 -46.33 -29.73 0.51
CA ILE A 694 -45.11 -29.10 1.04
C ILE A 694 -45.26 -27.58 1.07
N LEU A 695 -45.83 -26.98 0.02
CA LEU A 695 -46.09 -25.54 -0.05
C LEU A 695 -47.08 -25.07 1.02
N ASP A 696 -48.14 -25.83 1.26
CA ASP A 696 -49.13 -25.50 2.29
C ASP A 696 -48.53 -25.59 3.70
N GLU A 697 -47.72 -26.59 3.98
CA GLU A 697 -47.03 -26.71 5.26
C GLU A 697 -45.97 -25.60 5.44
N THR A 698 -45.27 -25.24 4.36
CA THR A 698 -44.32 -24.13 4.34
C THR A 698 -45.00 -22.81 4.70
N LYS A 699 -46.18 -22.52 4.13
CA LYS A 699 -46.98 -21.31 4.43
C LYS A 699 -47.51 -21.27 5.87
N ARG A 700 -47.62 -22.42 6.55
CA ARG A 700 -47.99 -22.49 7.96
C ARG A 700 -46.81 -22.16 8.86
N VAL A 701 -45.64 -22.69 8.54
CA VAL A 701 -44.41 -22.51 9.34
C VAL A 701 -43.84 -21.11 9.16
N PHE A 702 -43.74 -20.64 7.91
CA PHE A 702 -43.26 -19.30 7.59
C PHE A 702 -44.46 -18.38 7.36
N LYS A 703 -44.62 -17.37 8.21
CA LYS A 703 -45.70 -16.38 8.07
C LYS A 703 -45.56 -15.67 6.70
N PRO A 704 -46.64 -15.61 5.89
CA PRO A 704 -46.61 -15.01 4.56
C PRO A 704 -46.22 -13.53 4.54
#